data_AF-H0TBC4-F1
#
_entry.id   AF-H0TBC4-F1
#
_cell.length_a   1.000
_cell.length_b   1.000
_cell.length_c   1.000
_cell.angle_alpha   90.00
_cell.angle_beta   90.00
_cell.angle_gamma   90.00
#
_symmetry.space_group_name_H-M   'P 1'
#
loop_
_entity.id
_entity.type
_entity.pdbx_description
1 polymer ?
#
loop_
_entity_poly.entity_id
_entity_poly.type
_entity_poly.pdbx_seq_one_letter_code
_entity_poly.pdbx_strand_id
1 'polypeptide(L)'
;MDCRSTRMTMLPLNPFRPTRWEHQPDGKQLIWYTRTANHLADDKSIYVSGSRGSGKTTLLKSICWEDLAKNTSLRIQKKLEDFKSIGIYIRFPDHLTVAMSFVDWKATYPQAPSPELEFHRFFSLLVELTCCERALQACHELRSQTLLSLSPQDERQITSAFLNEFTRLNSFAESGTATFYELARLLRDVVREMNAASVRGTITAIDTRLPPREPGELLAFLIGRLSSATRLVGSETTRPSGFKFCLDDCEVLSTAQQVSLNTLVRNSKAPVSWVVSYVGSLFENSRTYLEQQPLTDADRRVISLDSRKDTDFRELCQAVVSLRLMFSVSEQARNARNVGDLKDFFPLETRLGSRNVNDLMEQMLRRSASPIATRLLENTKTVQLALERGGQRNSTASPPLYQTYVLLHWQGQSDAFKTSFNKVDESDLERRTLSVRDRAGEAWLRRKQNAALLHLASALKTKRIPLAGANIILSLSDGSIRDFLEILGFIYEGYAKKQKSIAYSQESLDRFALARTAIAADVQTNGIYKASSAYHAGVSARGERDFDVVLRLIEGLGRYTALLQSDHRDPSVLGRSERGVFQVRFETTRTDRSDDIAKRERTVLNVIRQAEIAGYVRMVEPTNQELDKDVKLGHILRFRLHRRLAPYYGFSYRGPYEPVAISASEIWQLCDRSSPVDPSLWADSMSSNPNTFDQSELSFDWDNES
;
A
#
# COMPACT_ATOMS: atom_id res chain seq x y z
N MET A 1 -52.02 -16.62 20.86
CA MET A 1 -51.41 -16.91 19.55
C MET A 1 -50.25 -15.94 19.38
N ASP A 2 -49.06 -16.37 19.77
CA ASP A 2 -47.85 -15.54 19.78
C ASP A 2 -47.20 -15.51 18.39
N CYS A 3 -47.20 -14.33 17.77
CA CYS A 3 -46.42 -14.05 16.58
C CYS A 3 -44.95 -13.86 17.00
N ARG A 4 -44.17 -14.94 17.00
CA ARG A 4 -42.70 -14.87 17.09
C ARG A 4 -42.19 -14.14 15.85
N SER A 5 -41.73 -12.90 16.07
CA SER A 5 -40.86 -12.17 15.15
C SER A 5 -39.56 -12.97 14.97
N THR A 6 -39.45 -13.68 13.86
CA THR A 6 -38.23 -14.34 13.42
C THR A 6 -37.24 -13.24 13.03
N ARG A 7 -36.37 -12.83 13.95
CA ARG A 7 -35.14 -12.12 13.59
C ARG A 7 -34.42 -12.96 12.55
N MET A 8 -34.35 -12.50 11.29
CA MET A 8 -33.42 -13.04 10.32
C MET A 8 -32.02 -12.85 10.91
N THR A 9 -31.48 -13.92 11.51
CA THR A 9 -30.07 -14.01 11.84
C THR A 9 -29.31 -13.96 10.53
N MET A 10 -28.79 -12.78 10.18
CA MET A 10 -27.85 -12.65 9.08
C MET A 10 -26.74 -13.68 9.30
N LEU A 11 -26.52 -14.56 8.31
CA LEU A 11 -25.43 -15.53 8.33
C LEU A 11 -24.12 -14.79 8.66
N PRO A 12 -23.29 -15.28 9.60
CA PRO A 12 -22.04 -14.61 9.94
C PRO A 12 -21.09 -14.62 8.74
N LEU A 13 -21.09 -13.47 8.06
CA LEU A 13 -20.24 -13.15 6.92
C LEU A 13 -18.77 -13.37 7.26
N ASN A 14 -17.97 -13.72 6.24
CA ASN A 14 -16.53 -13.88 6.37
C ASN A 14 -15.92 -12.68 7.13
N PRO A 15 -15.29 -12.85 8.32
CA PRO A 15 -14.83 -11.71 9.14
C PRO A 15 -13.68 -10.94 8.50
N PHE A 16 -13.08 -11.50 7.45
CA PHE A 16 -12.03 -10.90 6.65
C PHE A 16 -12.59 -10.13 5.44
N ARG A 17 -13.92 -10.08 5.27
CA ARG A 17 -14.62 -9.30 4.26
C ARG A 17 -15.66 -8.35 4.90
N PRO A 18 -15.86 -7.13 4.37
CA PRO A 18 -15.10 -6.51 3.28
C PRO A 18 -13.62 -6.30 3.65
N THR A 19 -12.75 -6.21 2.64
CA THR A 19 -11.29 -6.14 2.82
C THR A 19 -10.79 -4.74 3.15
N ARG A 20 -11.64 -3.70 3.00
CA ARG A 20 -11.46 -2.41 3.68
C ARG A 20 -11.60 -2.66 5.17
N TRP A 21 -10.51 -2.57 5.90
CA TRP A 21 -10.45 -3.19 7.22
C TRP A 21 -11.30 -2.44 8.24
N GLU A 22 -11.42 -1.14 8.04
CA GLU A 22 -12.31 -0.21 8.72
C GLU A 22 -13.79 -0.44 8.42
N HIS A 23 -14.18 -1.31 7.48
CA HIS A 23 -15.59 -1.62 7.23
C HIS A 23 -15.91 -3.02 7.76
N GLN A 24 -16.97 -3.12 8.57
CA GLN A 24 -17.60 -4.40 8.89
C GLN A 24 -18.91 -4.57 8.12
N PRO A 25 -19.36 -5.81 7.91
CA PRO A 25 -20.65 -6.07 7.27
C PRO A 25 -21.86 -5.51 8.05
N ASP A 26 -21.74 -5.35 9.37
CA ASP A 26 -22.77 -4.72 10.21
C ASP A 26 -22.71 -3.18 10.22
N GLY A 27 -21.83 -2.59 9.41
CA GLY A 27 -21.64 -1.15 9.30
C GLY A 27 -20.75 -0.53 10.39
N LYS A 28 -20.32 -1.29 11.41
CA LYS A 28 -19.46 -0.76 12.47
C LYS A 28 -18.01 -0.67 12.00
N GLN A 29 -17.45 0.54 12.03
CA GLN A 29 -16.06 0.69 11.62
C GLN A 29 -15.11 0.16 12.69
N LEU A 30 -14.14 -0.68 12.33
CA LEU A 30 -13.09 -1.13 13.26
C LEU A 30 -11.78 -0.42 12.96
N ILE A 31 -11.28 0.33 13.94
CA ILE A 31 -10.08 1.16 13.80
C ILE A 31 -9.08 0.75 14.88
N TRP A 32 -7.90 0.35 14.42
CA TRP A 32 -6.72 0.08 15.22
C TRP A 32 -5.81 1.30 15.22
N TYR A 33 -5.51 1.81 16.41
CA TYR A 33 -4.63 2.95 16.62
C TYR A 33 -3.18 2.48 16.57
N THR A 34 -2.50 2.77 15.46
CA THR A 34 -1.12 2.33 15.23
C THR A 34 -0.10 3.21 15.95
N ARG A 35 1.13 2.72 16.16
CA ARG A 35 2.23 3.56 16.64
C ARG A 35 2.51 4.75 15.73
N THR A 36 2.36 4.57 14.41
CA THR A 36 2.49 5.65 13.41
C THR A 36 1.47 6.76 13.63
N ALA A 37 0.27 6.44 14.14
CA ALA A 37 -0.77 7.43 14.44
C ALA A 37 -0.33 8.44 15.51
N ASN A 38 0.58 8.06 16.43
CA ASN A 38 1.14 9.00 17.40
C ASN A 38 1.89 10.14 16.72
N HIS A 39 2.62 9.86 15.64
CA HIS A 39 3.29 10.92 14.88
C HIS A 39 2.27 11.83 14.21
N LEU A 40 1.16 11.28 13.70
CA LEU A 40 0.09 12.06 13.11
C LEU A 40 -0.62 12.97 14.11
N ALA A 41 -0.60 12.65 15.40
CA ALA A 41 -1.19 13.50 16.44
C ALA A 41 -0.36 14.75 16.79
N ASP A 42 0.90 14.83 16.35
CA ASP A 42 1.80 15.97 16.66
C ASP A 42 1.37 17.27 15.95
N ASP A 43 1.91 18.43 16.37
CA ASP A 43 1.50 19.74 15.81
C ASP A 43 2.00 19.99 14.38
N LYS A 44 2.98 19.21 13.92
CA LYS A 44 3.60 19.38 12.60
C LYS A 44 2.76 18.79 11.47
N SER A 45 2.82 19.41 10.30
CA SER A 45 2.21 18.86 9.08
C SER A 45 2.93 17.58 8.62
N ILE A 46 2.17 16.60 8.09
CA ILE A 46 2.70 15.28 7.73
C ILE A 46 2.19 14.86 6.36
N TYR A 47 3.08 14.29 5.56
CA TYR A 47 2.74 13.68 4.28
C TYR A 47 2.87 12.17 4.45
N VAL A 48 1.78 11.45 4.23
CA VAL A 48 1.71 10.00 4.37
C VAL A 48 1.60 9.38 2.98
N SER A 49 2.70 8.86 2.48
CA SER A 49 2.72 8.08 1.25
C SER A 49 2.50 6.59 1.53
N GLY A 50 1.92 5.89 0.57
CA GLY A 50 1.89 4.45 0.62
C GLY A 50 0.97 3.85 -0.44
N SER A 51 1.24 2.60 -0.77
CA SER A 51 0.50 1.87 -1.77
C SER A 51 -0.98 1.65 -1.41
N ARG A 52 -1.77 1.22 -2.41
CA ARG A 52 -3.17 0.87 -2.20
C ARG A 52 -3.29 -0.28 -1.21
N GLY A 53 -4.07 -0.07 -0.14
CA GLY A 53 -4.28 -1.07 0.90
C GLY A 53 -3.27 -1.07 2.04
N SER A 54 -2.33 -0.11 2.09
CA SER A 54 -1.31 0.00 3.17
C SER A 54 -1.85 0.42 4.55
N GLY A 55 -3.04 1.02 4.59
CA GLY A 55 -3.74 1.44 5.81
C GLY A 55 -3.89 2.97 6.00
N LYS A 56 -3.58 3.77 4.97
CA LYS A 56 -3.65 5.25 4.99
C LYS A 56 -4.95 5.82 5.54
N THR A 57 -6.10 5.52 4.92
CA THR A 57 -7.41 6.02 5.36
C THR A 57 -7.66 5.75 6.84
N THR A 58 -7.35 4.56 7.32
CA THR A 58 -7.59 4.21 8.72
C THR A 58 -6.61 4.88 9.67
N LEU A 59 -5.37 5.09 9.22
CA LEU A 59 -4.40 5.91 9.95
C LEU A 59 -4.91 7.34 10.13
N LEU A 60 -5.46 7.96 9.08
CA LEU A 60 -6.06 9.29 9.13
C LEU A 60 -7.30 9.32 10.05
N LYS A 61 -8.20 8.34 9.89
CA LYS A 61 -9.40 8.22 10.74
C LYS A 61 -9.08 7.97 12.22
N SER A 62 -7.96 7.31 12.54
CA SER A 62 -7.58 7.02 13.93
C SER A 62 -7.29 8.24 14.79
N ILE A 63 -7.10 9.42 14.18
CA ILE A 63 -6.94 10.71 14.87
C ILE A 63 -8.12 11.66 14.62
N CYS A 64 -9.13 11.23 13.86
CA CYS A 64 -10.30 12.04 13.53
C CYS A 64 -11.25 12.13 14.73
N TRP A 65 -11.77 13.33 14.99
CA TRP A 65 -12.67 13.56 16.13
C TRP A 65 -13.94 12.69 16.05
N GLU A 66 -14.48 12.48 14.84
CA GLU A 66 -15.74 11.74 14.65
C GLU A 66 -15.57 10.28 15.07
N ASP A 67 -14.47 9.66 14.65
CA ASP A 67 -14.12 8.29 15.01
C ASP A 67 -13.74 8.19 16.49
N LEU A 68 -12.97 9.13 17.04
CA LEU A 68 -12.64 9.14 18.47
C LEU A 68 -13.86 9.28 19.38
N ALA A 69 -14.89 10.02 18.94
CA ALA A 69 -16.13 10.20 19.69
C ALA A 69 -17.10 9.01 19.56
N LYS A 70 -17.24 8.43 18.36
CA LYS A 70 -18.31 7.47 18.03
C LYS A 70 -17.83 6.02 17.91
N ASN A 71 -16.56 5.76 17.58
CA ASN A 71 -16.06 4.42 17.27
C ASN A 71 -15.71 3.60 18.52
N THR A 72 -16.46 2.53 18.79
CA THR A 72 -16.25 1.69 19.98
C THR A 72 -14.89 1.02 20.03
N SER A 73 -14.35 0.61 18.88
CA SER A 73 -13.04 -0.05 18.82
C SER A 73 -11.89 0.93 19.08
N LEU A 74 -12.04 2.18 18.66
CA LEU A 74 -11.03 3.20 18.90
C LEU A 74 -11.09 3.72 20.35
N ARG A 75 -12.29 3.88 20.91
CA ARG A 75 -12.51 4.36 22.29
C ARG A 75 -11.92 3.48 23.40
N ILE A 76 -11.73 2.18 23.13
CA ILE A 76 -11.03 1.29 24.06
C ILE A 76 -9.49 1.45 24.00
N GLN A 77 -8.97 2.12 22.96
CA GLN A 77 -7.53 2.34 22.74
C GLN A 77 -7.11 3.78 23.07
N LYS A 78 -7.95 4.76 22.72
CA LYS A 78 -7.67 6.20 22.82
C LYS A 78 -8.93 7.01 23.10
N LYS A 79 -8.76 8.12 23.79
CA LYS A 79 -9.80 9.11 24.05
C LYS A 79 -9.50 10.40 23.28
N LEU A 80 -10.55 11.19 23.01
CA LEU A 80 -10.40 12.48 22.34
C LEU A 80 -9.49 13.46 23.11
N GLU A 81 -9.54 13.44 24.44
CA GLU A 81 -8.72 14.26 25.34
C GLU A 81 -7.21 13.91 25.30
N ASP A 82 -6.83 12.77 24.71
CA ASP A 82 -5.43 12.38 24.54
C ASP A 82 -4.71 13.21 23.46
N PHE A 83 -5.45 14.00 22.67
CA PHE A 83 -4.96 14.70 21.49
C PHE A 83 -4.95 16.23 21.68
N LYS A 84 -3.87 16.88 21.22
CA LYS A 84 -3.72 18.35 21.26
C LYS A 84 -4.58 19.07 20.22
N SER A 85 -4.95 18.36 19.15
CA SER A 85 -5.65 18.91 18.00
C SER A 85 -6.91 18.12 17.70
N ILE A 86 -7.95 18.81 17.26
CA ILE A 86 -9.16 18.22 16.70
C ILE A 86 -8.82 17.78 15.26
N GLY A 87 -8.71 16.47 15.05
CA GLY A 87 -8.46 15.91 13.72
C GLY A 87 -9.71 15.92 12.86
N ILE A 88 -9.62 16.47 11.65
CA ILE A 88 -10.74 16.60 10.70
C ILE A 88 -10.42 15.80 9.44
N TYR A 89 -11.18 14.73 9.19
CA TYR A 89 -11.03 13.93 7.99
C TYR A 89 -11.76 14.54 6.79
N ILE A 90 -11.06 14.68 5.66
CA ILE A 90 -11.59 15.20 4.40
C ILE A 90 -11.15 14.28 3.28
N ARG A 91 -12.11 13.86 2.45
CA ARG A 91 -11.87 13.11 1.23
C ARG A 91 -12.35 13.93 0.05
N PHE A 92 -11.45 14.29 -0.86
CA PHE A 92 -11.83 15.03 -2.06
C PHE A 92 -12.61 14.12 -3.01
N PRO A 93 -13.80 14.51 -3.49
CA PRO A 93 -14.49 13.75 -4.51
C PRO A 93 -13.81 13.92 -5.87
N ASP A 94 -13.53 12.81 -6.56
CA ASP A 94 -12.82 12.77 -7.86
C ASP A 94 -13.44 13.71 -8.90
N HIS A 95 -14.76 13.81 -8.97
CA HIS A 95 -15.46 14.65 -9.95
C HIS A 95 -15.25 16.15 -9.71
N LEU A 96 -14.98 16.57 -8.47
CA LEU A 96 -14.72 17.98 -8.14
C LEU A 96 -13.30 18.39 -8.55
N THR A 97 -12.32 17.51 -8.34
CA THR A 97 -10.91 17.79 -8.68
C THR A 97 -10.66 17.72 -10.19
N VAL A 98 -11.34 16.82 -10.89
CA VAL A 98 -11.21 16.61 -12.34
C VAL A 98 -11.77 17.80 -13.13
N ALA A 99 -12.95 18.33 -12.76
CA ALA A 99 -13.60 19.42 -13.50
C ALA A 99 -12.69 20.66 -13.64
N MET A 100 -11.99 21.03 -12.57
CA MET A 100 -11.10 22.20 -12.54
C MET A 100 -9.84 22.01 -13.38
N SER A 101 -9.43 20.76 -13.61
CA SER A 101 -8.22 20.45 -14.38
C SER A 101 -8.40 20.61 -15.89
N PHE A 102 -9.64 20.75 -16.36
CA PHE A 102 -9.97 20.97 -17.78
C PHE A 102 -10.20 22.44 -18.15
N VAL A 103 -10.17 23.34 -17.17
CA VAL A 103 -10.36 24.77 -17.39
C VAL A 103 -9.10 25.36 -18.02
N ASP A 104 -9.26 26.07 -19.13
CA ASP A 104 -8.19 26.89 -19.69
C ASP A 104 -8.13 28.24 -18.94
N TRP A 105 -7.30 28.29 -17.91
CA TRP A 105 -7.12 29.48 -17.08
C TRP A 105 -6.52 30.66 -17.85
N LYS A 106 -5.73 30.40 -18.89
CA LYS A 106 -5.16 31.45 -19.76
C LYS A 106 -6.22 32.07 -20.65
N ALA A 107 -7.13 31.27 -21.20
CA ALA A 107 -8.27 31.78 -21.95
C ALA A 107 -9.29 32.50 -21.04
N THR A 108 -9.46 32.01 -19.81
CA THR A 108 -10.39 32.61 -18.83
C THR A 108 -9.89 33.95 -18.31
N TYR A 109 -8.59 34.08 -18.07
CA TYR A 109 -7.94 35.29 -17.54
C TYR A 109 -6.80 35.76 -18.47
N PRO A 110 -7.11 36.26 -19.68
CA PRO A 110 -6.09 36.59 -20.69
C PRO A 110 -5.22 37.79 -20.30
N GLN A 111 -5.70 38.64 -19.39
CA GLN A 111 -4.98 39.82 -18.90
C GLN A 111 -4.25 39.56 -17.57
N ALA A 112 -4.37 38.37 -16.99
CA ALA A 112 -3.66 38.05 -15.76
C ALA A 112 -2.17 37.87 -16.05
N PRO A 113 -1.26 38.50 -15.28
CA PRO A 113 0.18 38.35 -15.48
C PRO A 113 0.65 36.90 -15.26
N SER A 114 -0.06 36.14 -14.43
CA SER A 114 0.14 34.70 -14.25
C SER A 114 -1.19 33.98 -14.07
N PRO A 115 -1.76 33.38 -15.13
CA PRO A 115 -3.01 32.61 -15.05
C PRO A 115 -2.94 31.42 -14.07
N GLU A 116 -1.75 30.89 -13.84
CA GLU A 116 -1.52 29.79 -12.89
C GLU A 116 -1.74 30.22 -11.43
N LEU A 117 -1.48 31.50 -11.11
CA LEU A 117 -1.76 32.05 -9.79
C LEU A 117 -3.26 32.26 -9.57
N GLU A 118 -4.03 32.59 -10.61
CA GLU A 118 -5.49 32.66 -10.52
C GLU A 118 -6.09 31.28 -10.26
N PHE A 119 -5.60 30.25 -10.95
CA PHE A 119 -5.93 28.87 -10.63
C PHE A 119 -5.60 28.54 -9.15
N HIS A 120 -4.40 28.88 -8.69
CA HIS A 120 -3.98 28.64 -7.31
C HIS A 120 -4.93 29.30 -6.31
N ARG A 121 -5.26 30.58 -6.50
CA ARG A 121 -6.17 31.33 -5.62
C ARG A 121 -7.54 30.66 -5.53
N PHE A 122 -8.10 30.30 -6.68
CA PHE A 122 -9.42 29.68 -6.79
C PHE A 122 -9.45 28.28 -6.15
N PHE A 123 -8.49 27.42 -6.47
CA PHE A 123 -8.41 26.07 -5.90
C PHE A 123 -8.14 26.10 -4.39
N SER A 124 -7.23 26.96 -3.93
CA SER A 124 -6.98 27.12 -2.50
C SER A 124 -8.23 27.58 -1.75
N LEU A 125 -9.08 28.41 -2.37
CA LEU A 125 -10.30 28.90 -1.71
C LEU A 125 -11.29 27.77 -1.52
N LEU A 126 -11.43 26.90 -2.52
CA LEU A 126 -12.25 25.70 -2.42
C LEU A 126 -11.79 24.80 -1.27
N VAL A 127 -10.47 24.59 -1.13
CA VAL A 127 -9.90 23.78 -0.04
C VAL A 127 -10.18 24.43 1.31
N GLU A 128 -9.91 25.73 1.46
CA GLU A 128 -10.14 26.45 2.71
C GLU A 128 -11.62 26.46 3.12
N LEU A 129 -12.55 26.72 2.20
CA LEU A 129 -13.99 26.68 2.46
C LEU A 129 -14.42 25.28 2.93
N THR A 130 -13.91 24.23 2.30
CA THR A 130 -14.17 22.84 2.71
C THR A 130 -13.63 22.56 4.12
N CYS A 131 -12.41 23.02 4.43
CA CYS A 131 -11.82 22.89 5.76
C CYS A 131 -12.62 23.65 6.83
N CYS A 132 -13.00 24.90 6.54
CA CYS A 132 -13.82 25.74 7.41
C CYS A 132 -15.19 25.14 7.68
N GLU A 133 -15.89 24.66 6.64
CA GLU A 133 -17.14 23.92 6.78
C GLU A 133 -16.99 22.77 7.77
N ARG A 134 -15.98 21.92 7.57
CA ARG A 134 -15.79 20.72 8.39
C ARG A 134 -15.38 21.04 9.83
N ALA A 135 -14.62 22.12 10.04
CA ALA A 135 -14.25 22.57 11.38
C ALA A 135 -15.47 23.10 12.16
N LEU A 136 -16.34 23.89 11.51
CA LEU A 136 -17.58 24.38 12.11
C LEU A 136 -18.51 23.23 12.50
N GLN A 137 -18.66 22.24 11.61
CA GLN A 137 -19.44 21.03 11.91
C GLN A 137 -18.86 20.25 13.09
N ALA A 138 -17.54 20.07 13.12
CA ALA A 138 -16.86 19.39 14.22
C ALA A 138 -17.12 20.06 15.57
N CYS A 139 -16.94 21.39 15.65
CA CYS A 139 -17.21 22.14 16.88
C CYS A 139 -18.67 22.05 17.31
N HIS A 140 -19.61 22.15 16.36
CA HIS A 140 -21.03 22.02 16.63
C HIS A 140 -21.40 20.62 17.18
N GLU A 141 -20.97 19.55 16.50
CA GLU A 141 -21.27 18.18 16.92
C GLU A 141 -20.60 17.81 18.25
N LEU A 142 -19.33 18.17 18.46
CA LEU A 142 -18.63 17.94 19.72
C LEU A 142 -19.30 18.69 20.88
N ARG A 143 -19.75 19.93 20.66
CA ARG A 143 -20.54 20.67 21.66
C ARG A 143 -21.86 19.97 21.96
N SER A 144 -22.59 19.52 20.95
CA SER A 144 -23.87 18.81 21.12
C SER A 144 -23.72 17.49 21.90
N GLN A 145 -22.55 16.86 21.82
CA GLN A 145 -22.20 15.63 22.52
C GLN A 145 -21.54 15.89 23.88
N THR A 146 -21.45 17.15 24.34
CA THR A 146 -20.78 17.54 25.59
C THR A 146 -19.29 17.16 25.68
N LEU A 147 -18.64 16.98 24.53
CA LEU A 147 -17.20 16.67 24.44
C LEU A 147 -16.33 17.93 24.27
N LEU A 148 -16.96 19.07 23.98
CA LEU A 148 -16.30 20.36 23.76
C LEU A 148 -17.09 21.47 24.45
N SER A 149 -16.37 22.32 25.17
CA SER A 149 -16.88 23.54 25.79
C SER A 149 -16.77 24.71 24.81
N LEU A 150 -17.91 25.34 24.55
CA LEU A 150 -18.06 26.53 23.72
C LEU A 150 -19.39 27.22 24.08
N SER A 151 -19.37 28.51 24.36
CA SER A 151 -20.60 29.23 24.68
C SER A 151 -21.41 29.56 23.42
N PRO A 152 -22.76 29.62 23.49
CA PRO A 152 -23.58 30.09 22.37
C PRO A 152 -23.26 31.53 21.95
N GLN A 153 -22.74 32.35 22.86
CA GLN A 153 -22.33 33.71 22.57
C GLN A 153 -21.06 33.74 21.69
N ASP A 154 -20.07 32.90 22.01
CA ASP A 154 -18.86 32.75 21.20
C ASP A 154 -19.20 32.27 19.79
N GLU A 155 -20.12 31.30 19.66
CA GLU A 155 -20.58 30.79 18.36
C GLU A 155 -21.14 31.92 17.48
N ARG A 156 -22.03 32.76 18.03
CA ARG A 156 -22.60 33.91 17.31
C ARG A 156 -21.55 34.95 16.97
N GLN A 157 -20.65 35.25 17.91
CA GLN A 157 -19.60 36.24 17.74
C GLN A 157 -18.62 35.82 16.62
N ILE A 158 -18.21 34.56 16.61
CA ILE A 158 -17.30 34.01 15.59
C ILE A 158 -17.97 34.03 14.22
N THR A 159 -19.24 33.60 14.13
CA THR A 159 -20.00 33.58 12.88
C THR A 159 -20.17 34.99 12.30
N SER A 160 -20.58 35.95 13.15
CA SER A 160 -20.71 37.36 12.78
C SER A 160 -19.37 37.96 12.35
N ALA A 161 -18.30 37.73 13.11
CA ALA A 161 -16.96 38.22 12.77
C ALA A 161 -16.47 37.67 11.41
N PHE A 162 -16.73 36.39 11.13
CA PHE A 162 -16.32 35.77 9.85
C PHE A 162 -17.06 36.37 8.65
N LEU A 163 -18.37 36.59 8.75
CA LEU A 163 -19.16 37.19 7.66
C LEU A 163 -18.89 38.69 7.48
N ASN A 164 -18.51 39.38 8.55
CA ASN A 164 -18.10 40.78 8.48
C ASN A 164 -16.71 40.94 7.84
N GLU A 165 -15.79 40.00 8.07
CA GLU A 165 -14.48 39.98 7.41
C GLU A 165 -14.63 39.65 5.92
N PHE A 166 -15.38 38.59 5.60
CA PHE A 166 -15.56 38.09 4.23
C PHE A 166 -16.93 38.45 3.66
N THR A 167 -17.23 39.76 3.61
CA THR A 167 -18.57 40.31 3.28
C THR A 167 -19.19 39.80 2.00
N ARG A 168 -18.39 39.44 0.98
CA ARG A 168 -18.91 38.92 -0.30
C ARG A 168 -19.62 37.57 -0.15
N LEU A 169 -19.32 36.79 0.89
CA LEU A 169 -20.04 35.56 1.20
C LEU A 169 -21.53 35.79 1.49
N ASN A 170 -21.91 36.99 1.96
CA ASN A 170 -23.31 37.34 2.18
C ASN A 170 -24.14 37.31 0.87
N SER A 171 -23.49 37.42 -0.30
CA SER A 171 -24.18 37.27 -1.60
C SER A 171 -24.65 35.84 -1.90
N PHE A 172 -24.26 34.86 -1.08
CA PHE A 172 -24.70 33.46 -1.17
C PHE A 172 -25.68 33.08 -0.06
N ALA A 173 -25.91 33.97 0.92
CA ALA A 173 -26.78 33.67 2.05
C ALA A 173 -28.25 33.98 1.71
N GLU A 174 -29.12 32.96 1.79
CA GLU A 174 -30.57 33.12 1.59
C GLU A 174 -31.27 33.75 2.82
N SER A 175 -30.69 33.59 4.02
CA SER A 175 -31.19 34.11 5.30
C SER A 175 -30.05 34.44 6.26
N GLY A 176 -30.34 35.20 7.33
CA GLY A 176 -29.34 35.59 8.34
C GLY A 176 -28.59 34.37 8.90
N THR A 177 -27.28 34.33 8.69
CA THR A 177 -26.40 33.24 9.14
C THR A 177 -25.85 33.59 10.53
N ALA A 178 -26.27 32.87 11.57
CA ALA A 178 -25.96 33.21 12.96
C ALA A 178 -25.29 32.07 13.75
N THR A 179 -25.32 30.85 13.23
CA THR A 179 -24.79 29.64 13.88
C THR A 179 -23.69 28.98 13.06
N PHE A 180 -22.90 28.10 13.69
CA PHE A 180 -21.90 27.30 12.99
C PHE A 180 -22.52 26.36 11.96
N TYR A 181 -23.71 25.82 12.25
CA TYR A 181 -24.43 24.95 11.33
C TYR A 181 -24.83 25.70 10.04
N GLU A 182 -25.41 26.90 10.19
CA GLU A 182 -25.81 27.74 9.06
C GLU A 182 -24.59 28.22 8.26
N LEU A 183 -23.51 28.63 8.94
CA LEU A 183 -22.29 29.04 8.27
C LEU A 183 -21.66 27.87 7.51
N ALA A 184 -21.56 26.68 8.11
CA ALA A 184 -21.06 25.51 7.40
C ALA A 184 -21.88 25.19 6.15
N ARG A 185 -23.22 25.30 6.22
CA ARG A 185 -24.10 25.12 5.06
C ARG A 185 -23.82 26.15 3.97
N LEU A 186 -23.69 27.43 4.33
CA LEU A 186 -23.33 28.49 3.39
C LEU A 186 -22.01 28.19 2.66
N LEU A 187 -20.95 27.81 3.40
CA LEU A 187 -19.64 27.49 2.80
C LEU A 187 -19.73 26.29 1.84
N ARG A 188 -20.51 25.26 2.19
CA ARG A 188 -20.77 24.12 1.30
C ARG A 188 -21.46 24.55 0.01
N ASP A 189 -22.46 25.43 0.10
CA ASP A 189 -23.21 25.92 -1.05
C ASP A 189 -22.32 26.76 -1.98
N VAL A 190 -21.41 27.58 -1.42
CA VAL A 190 -20.37 28.29 -2.19
C VAL A 190 -19.46 27.32 -2.93
N VAL A 191 -18.94 26.28 -2.26
CA VAL A 191 -18.11 25.25 -2.90
C VAL A 191 -18.87 24.56 -4.04
N ARG A 192 -20.17 24.26 -3.85
CA ARG A 192 -21.00 23.68 -4.91
C ARG A 192 -21.12 24.61 -6.12
N GLU A 193 -21.31 25.90 -5.90
CA GLU A 193 -21.37 26.88 -6.99
C GLU A 193 -20.02 27.03 -7.72
N MET A 194 -18.88 27.05 -6.99
CA MET A 194 -17.54 27.09 -7.59
C MET A 194 -17.28 25.91 -8.52
N ASN A 195 -17.68 24.71 -8.10
CA ASN A 195 -17.55 23.52 -8.92
C ASN A 195 -18.46 23.57 -10.15
N ALA A 196 -19.70 24.01 -9.99
CA ALA A 196 -20.63 24.13 -11.11
C ALA A 196 -20.20 25.20 -12.12
N ALA A 197 -19.57 26.28 -11.66
CA ALA A 197 -19.00 27.31 -12.52
C ALA A 197 -17.80 26.78 -13.34
N SER A 198 -16.98 25.92 -12.75
CA SER A 198 -15.85 25.27 -13.43
C SER A 198 -16.31 24.38 -14.59
N VAL A 199 -17.39 23.61 -14.39
CA VAL A 199 -17.96 22.75 -15.43
C VAL A 199 -18.67 23.56 -16.53
N ARG A 200 -19.32 24.67 -16.16
CA ARG A 200 -20.13 25.50 -17.09
C ARG A 200 -19.32 26.58 -17.83
N GLY A 201 -18.05 26.77 -17.49
CA GLY A 201 -17.22 27.84 -18.07
C GLY A 201 -17.64 29.25 -17.60
N THR A 202 -18.22 29.37 -16.40
CA THR A 202 -18.72 30.65 -15.85
C THR A 202 -17.90 31.12 -14.64
N ILE A 203 -16.59 30.81 -14.62
CA ILE A 203 -15.71 31.12 -13.48
C ILE A 203 -15.62 32.63 -13.22
N THR A 204 -15.47 33.44 -14.26
CA THR A 204 -15.37 34.90 -14.12
C THR A 204 -16.60 35.54 -13.48
N ALA A 205 -17.79 34.95 -13.67
CA ALA A 205 -19.04 35.43 -13.10
C ALA A 205 -19.17 35.11 -11.60
N ILE A 206 -18.66 33.97 -11.15
CA ILE A 206 -18.67 33.63 -9.71
C ILE A 206 -17.55 34.36 -8.97
N ASP A 207 -16.40 34.57 -9.61
CA ASP A 207 -15.21 35.17 -9.01
C ASP A 207 -15.49 36.57 -8.41
N THR A 208 -16.34 37.37 -9.05
CA THR A 208 -16.77 38.68 -8.53
C THR A 208 -17.53 38.59 -7.19
N ARG A 209 -18.14 37.43 -6.91
CA ARG A 209 -18.86 37.14 -5.65
C ARG A 209 -17.97 36.45 -4.62
N LEU A 210 -16.82 35.91 -5.00
CA LEU A 210 -15.90 35.25 -4.06
C LEU A 210 -15.09 36.30 -3.27
N PRO A 211 -14.79 36.05 -1.98
CA PRO A 211 -14.03 36.99 -1.16
C PRO A 211 -12.60 37.19 -1.69
N PRO A 212 -12.12 38.45 -1.83
CA PRO A 212 -10.74 38.71 -2.21
C PRO A 212 -9.84 38.39 -1.01
N ARG A 213 -8.93 37.43 -1.16
CA ARG A 213 -8.06 36.97 -0.07
C ARG A 213 -6.80 36.27 -0.58
N GLU A 214 -5.71 36.35 0.16
CA GLU A 214 -4.51 35.56 -0.12
C GLU A 214 -4.64 34.11 0.39
N PRO A 215 -4.15 33.09 -0.36
CA PRO A 215 -4.30 31.68 0.02
C PRO A 215 -3.87 31.37 1.46
N GLY A 216 -4.81 30.82 2.24
CA GLY A 216 -4.63 30.44 3.65
C GLY A 216 -5.23 31.42 4.66
N GLU A 217 -5.53 32.67 4.27
CA GLU A 217 -6.03 33.70 5.20
C GLU A 217 -7.40 33.37 5.79
N LEU A 218 -8.32 32.87 4.96
CA LEU A 218 -9.69 32.59 5.36
C LEU A 218 -9.72 31.45 6.39
N LEU A 219 -8.95 30.39 6.13
CA LEU A 219 -8.82 29.28 7.06
C LEU A 219 -8.14 29.70 8.37
N ALA A 220 -7.02 30.43 8.29
CA ALA A 220 -6.30 30.89 9.47
C ALA A 220 -7.17 31.80 10.35
N PHE A 221 -7.94 32.70 9.76
CA PHE A 221 -8.85 33.59 10.48
C PHE A 221 -9.89 32.81 11.29
N LEU A 222 -10.61 31.88 10.65
CA LEU A 222 -11.65 31.12 11.33
C LEU A 222 -11.08 30.21 12.41
N ILE A 223 -10.03 29.46 12.06
CA ILE A 223 -9.45 28.45 12.95
C ILE A 223 -8.76 29.10 14.15
N GLY A 224 -8.12 30.26 13.99
CA GLY A 224 -7.59 31.04 15.11
C GLY A 224 -8.65 31.39 16.16
N ARG A 225 -9.85 31.77 15.70
CA ARG A 225 -10.98 32.09 16.59
C ARG A 225 -11.59 30.85 17.24
N LEU A 226 -11.81 29.78 16.46
CA LEU A 226 -12.30 28.51 17.00
C LEU A 226 -11.34 27.93 18.04
N SER A 227 -10.04 27.91 17.75
CA SER A 227 -9.00 27.45 18.67
C SER A 227 -9.00 28.23 19.98
N SER A 228 -9.17 29.56 19.90
CA SER A 228 -9.21 30.42 21.08
C SER A 228 -10.45 30.18 21.97
N ALA A 229 -11.62 29.95 21.35
CA ALA A 229 -12.90 29.84 22.04
C ALA A 229 -13.27 28.43 22.51
N THR A 230 -12.65 27.39 21.94
CA THR A 230 -13.03 25.99 22.21
C THR A 230 -12.06 25.30 23.17
N ARG A 231 -12.59 24.43 24.04
CA ARG A 231 -11.79 23.55 24.91
C ARG A 231 -12.38 22.15 24.93
N LEU A 232 -11.56 21.13 24.77
CA LEU A 232 -12.00 19.74 24.93
C LEU A 232 -12.27 19.44 26.42
N VAL A 233 -13.41 18.81 26.69
CA VAL A 233 -13.77 18.38 28.05
C VAL A 233 -12.82 17.27 28.49
N GLY A 234 -12.29 17.37 29.72
CA GLY A 234 -11.34 16.38 30.26
C GLY A 234 -9.86 16.63 29.90
N SER A 235 -9.56 17.61 29.03
CA SER A 235 -8.17 18.01 28.76
C SER A 235 -7.57 18.76 29.95
N GLU A 236 -6.48 18.24 30.50
CA GLU A 236 -5.66 18.94 31.52
C GLU A 236 -4.84 20.09 30.93
N THR A 237 -4.76 20.19 29.60
CA THR A 237 -3.96 21.23 28.94
C THR A 237 -4.72 22.57 28.91
N THR A 238 -4.03 23.62 29.36
CA THR A 238 -4.51 25.03 29.26
C THR A 238 -4.36 25.59 27.85
N ARG A 239 -3.72 24.85 26.93
CA ARG A 239 -3.45 25.30 25.56
C ARG A 239 -4.72 25.26 24.71
N PRO A 240 -4.91 26.26 23.84
CA PRO A 240 -6.01 26.23 22.88
C PRO A 240 -5.87 25.03 21.93
N SER A 241 -6.99 24.42 21.57
CA SER A 241 -7.00 23.23 20.73
C SER A 241 -6.54 23.56 19.30
N GLY A 242 -5.59 22.79 18.77
CA GLY A 242 -5.23 22.87 17.36
C GLY A 242 -6.29 22.22 16.46
N PHE A 243 -6.18 22.44 15.15
CA PHE A 243 -7.00 21.79 14.14
C PHE A 243 -6.09 21.11 13.12
N LYS A 244 -6.30 19.81 12.94
CA LYS A 244 -5.45 18.99 12.06
C LYS A 244 -6.27 18.41 10.92
N PHE A 245 -6.06 18.94 9.72
CA PHE A 245 -6.81 18.56 8.53
C PHE A 245 -6.19 17.35 7.83
N CYS A 246 -6.90 16.23 7.84
CA CYS A 246 -6.48 14.95 7.28
C CYS A 246 -7.10 14.75 5.90
N LEU A 247 -6.34 15.08 4.86
CA LEU A 247 -6.72 14.97 3.45
C LEU A 247 -6.37 13.58 2.91
N ASP A 248 -7.38 12.83 2.47
CA ASP A 248 -7.24 11.47 1.92
C ASP A 248 -7.41 11.45 0.39
N ASP A 249 -6.90 10.38 -0.24
CA ASP A 249 -6.91 10.15 -1.69
C ASP A 249 -6.34 11.32 -2.52
N CYS A 250 -5.28 12.00 -2.06
CA CYS A 250 -4.73 13.16 -2.76
C CYS A 250 -4.05 12.83 -4.09
N GLU A 251 -3.79 11.56 -4.42
CA GLU A 251 -3.27 11.13 -5.73
C GLU A 251 -4.17 11.49 -6.91
N VAL A 252 -5.46 11.78 -6.66
CA VAL A 252 -6.43 12.21 -7.68
C VAL A 252 -6.26 13.67 -8.09
N LEU A 253 -5.48 14.45 -7.33
CA LEU A 253 -5.21 15.84 -7.64
C LEU A 253 -4.26 15.95 -8.84
N SER A 254 -4.50 16.91 -9.72
CA SER A 254 -3.54 17.26 -10.78
C SER A 254 -2.27 17.88 -10.18
N THR A 255 -1.17 17.89 -10.92
CA THR A 255 0.10 18.46 -10.44
C THR A 255 -0.07 19.92 -9.98
N ALA A 256 -0.85 20.73 -10.70
CA ALA A 256 -1.12 22.11 -10.31
C ALA A 256 -1.87 22.18 -8.95
N GLN A 257 -2.89 21.32 -8.76
CA GLN A 257 -3.61 21.22 -7.48
C GLN A 257 -2.70 20.77 -6.33
N GLN A 258 -1.78 19.82 -6.59
CA GLN A 258 -0.79 19.37 -5.61
C GLN A 258 0.16 20.51 -5.21
N VAL A 259 0.64 21.31 -6.17
CA VAL A 259 1.48 22.49 -5.89
C VAL A 259 0.71 23.56 -5.10
N SER A 260 -0.57 23.79 -5.40
CA SER A 260 -1.42 24.69 -4.60
C SER A 260 -1.59 24.20 -3.16
N LEU A 261 -1.81 22.88 -2.98
CA LEU A 261 -1.91 22.28 -1.65
C LEU A 261 -0.58 22.41 -0.87
N ASN A 262 0.54 22.12 -1.51
CA ASN A 262 1.88 22.30 -0.94
C ASN A 262 2.09 23.75 -0.45
N THR A 263 1.63 24.72 -1.23
CA THR A 263 1.69 26.15 -0.90
C THR A 263 0.84 26.49 0.34
N LEU A 264 -0.38 25.94 0.45
CA LEU A 264 -1.20 26.08 1.66
C LEU A 264 -0.53 25.49 2.89
N VAL A 265 0.08 24.30 2.77
CA VAL A 265 0.81 23.67 3.88
C VAL A 265 1.97 24.54 4.34
N ARG A 266 2.75 25.10 3.41
CA ARG A 266 3.88 25.99 3.70
C ARG A 266 3.45 27.28 4.40
N ASN A 267 2.32 27.87 4.01
CA ASN A 267 1.78 29.10 4.61
C ASN A 267 1.12 28.87 5.97
N SER A 268 0.77 27.62 6.30
CA SER A 268 0.05 27.30 7.52
C SER A 268 0.95 27.33 8.76
N LYS A 269 0.40 27.85 9.85
CA LYS A 269 1.01 27.85 11.19
C LYS A 269 -0.02 27.40 12.21
N ALA A 270 0.44 26.99 13.39
CA ALA A 270 -0.45 26.74 14.52
C ALA A 270 -1.43 27.92 14.68
N PRO A 271 -2.74 27.68 14.83
CA PRO A 271 -3.38 26.39 15.18
C PRO A 271 -3.78 25.48 14.00
N VAL A 272 -3.35 25.75 12.76
CA VAL A 272 -3.63 24.91 11.58
C VAL A 272 -2.45 23.97 11.28
N SER A 273 -2.73 22.68 11.09
CA SER A 273 -1.77 21.69 10.62
C SER A 273 -2.41 20.67 9.68
N TRP A 274 -1.61 19.94 8.91
CA TRP A 274 -2.09 19.07 7.83
C TRP A 274 -1.62 17.63 7.96
N VAL A 275 -2.44 16.68 7.51
CA VAL A 275 -2.00 15.35 7.08
C VAL A 275 -2.44 15.17 5.64
N VAL A 276 -1.49 15.06 4.71
CA VAL A 276 -1.76 14.84 3.29
C VAL A 276 -1.44 13.39 2.95
N SER A 277 -2.42 12.63 2.50
CA SER A 277 -2.24 11.21 2.17
C SER A 277 -2.43 10.94 0.68
N TYR A 278 -1.49 10.18 0.10
CA TYR A 278 -1.50 9.87 -1.34
C TYR A 278 -0.93 8.48 -1.65
N VAL A 279 -1.28 7.97 -2.83
CA VAL A 279 -0.70 6.76 -3.43
C VAL A 279 0.47 7.10 -4.36
N GLY A 280 1.51 6.27 -4.27
CA GLY A 280 2.59 6.21 -5.26
C GLY A 280 3.72 7.21 -5.05
N SER A 281 4.83 6.98 -5.74
CA SER A 281 6.04 7.81 -5.67
C SER A 281 6.01 9.04 -6.59
N LEU A 282 5.02 9.11 -7.50
CA LEU A 282 4.91 10.15 -8.53
C LEU A 282 4.08 11.39 -8.09
N PHE A 283 3.84 11.54 -6.79
CA PHE A 283 3.12 12.69 -6.22
C PHE A 283 4.07 13.87 -6.01
N GLU A 284 3.71 15.06 -6.49
CA GLU A 284 4.47 16.29 -6.28
C GLU A 284 4.30 16.77 -4.83
N ASN A 285 5.26 16.44 -3.98
CA ASN A 285 5.21 16.79 -2.56
C ASN A 285 6.05 18.01 -2.19
N SER A 286 6.77 18.65 -3.12
CA SER A 286 7.84 19.61 -2.81
C SER A 286 7.62 20.99 -3.40
N ARG A 287 7.15 21.09 -4.64
CA ARG A 287 7.00 22.38 -5.34
C ARG A 287 5.85 23.19 -4.75
N THR A 288 6.03 24.50 -4.69
CA THR A 288 5.02 25.49 -4.28
C THR A 288 4.90 26.58 -5.36
N TYR A 289 3.87 27.41 -5.26
CA TYR A 289 3.72 28.64 -6.07
C TYR A 289 4.53 29.82 -5.49
N LEU A 290 5.22 29.63 -4.36
CA LEU A 290 6.11 30.63 -3.79
C LEU A 290 7.49 30.48 -4.44
N GLU A 291 7.91 31.51 -5.17
CA GLU A 291 9.20 31.49 -5.86
C GLU A 291 10.34 31.14 -4.89
N GLN A 292 11.17 30.16 -5.29
CA GLN A 292 12.34 29.69 -4.55
C GLN A 292 12.06 29.17 -3.13
N GLN A 293 10.80 28.89 -2.78
CA GLN A 293 10.43 28.39 -1.45
C GLN A 293 9.75 27.02 -1.55
N PRO A 294 10.51 25.95 -1.86
CA PRO A 294 9.96 24.60 -1.83
C PRO A 294 9.57 24.21 -0.41
N LEU A 295 8.67 23.25 -0.35
CA LEU A 295 8.25 22.63 0.89
C LEU A 295 9.41 21.77 1.43
N THR A 296 9.87 22.03 2.65
CA THR A 296 11.04 21.36 3.26
C THR A 296 10.68 20.47 4.45
N ASP A 297 11.67 19.76 4.99
CA ASP A 297 11.56 19.03 6.26
C ASP A 297 11.34 19.96 7.46
N ALA A 298 11.55 21.28 7.35
CA ALA A 298 11.15 22.21 8.40
C ALA A 298 9.62 22.34 8.47
N ASP A 299 8.94 22.24 7.33
CA ASP A 299 7.51 22.48 7.17
C ASP A 299 6.65 21.24 7.43
N ARG A 300 7.14 20.09 6.99
CA ARG A 300 6.42 18.82 7.10
C ARG A 300 7.35 17.67 7.46
N ARG A 301 6.75 16.54 7.83
CA ARG A 301 7.42 15.25 7.91
C ARG A 301 6.85 14.32 6.84
N VAL A 302 7.68 13.58 6.14
CA VAL A 302 7.22 12.55 5.20
C VAL A 302 7.30 11.18 5.88
N ILE A 303 6.23 10.40 5.80
CA ILE A 303 6.13 9.04 6.32
C ILE A 303 5.68 8.14 5.17
N SER A 304 6.54 7.20 4.76
CA SER A 304 6.17 6.15 3.82
C SER A 304 5.70 4.90 4.55
N LEU A 305 4.48 4.46 4.25
CA LEU A 305 3.95 3.19 4.76
C LEU A 305 4.50 1.98 3.98
N ASP A 306 5.06 2.20 2.80
CA ASP A 306 5.67 1.14 1.98
C ASP A 306 7.09 0.80 2.46
N SER A 307 7.78 1.76 3.09
CA SER A 307 9.12 1.56 3.67
C SER A 307 9.09 1.05 5.13
N ARG A 308 7.93 0.62 5.63
CA ARG A 308 7.80 0.13 7.01
C ARG A 308 8.56 -1.17 7.19
N LYS A 309 9.07 -1.40 8.40
CA LYS A 309 9.73 -2.66 8.73
C LYS A 309 8.72 -3.82 8.71
N ASP A 310 9.19 -5.00 8.32
CA ASP A 310 8.39 -6.23 8.34
C ASP A 310 7.80 -6.54 9.72
N THR A 311 8.49 -6.13 10.79
CA THR A 311 8.02 -6.24 12.18
C THR A 311 6.80 -5.37 12.45
N ASP A 312 6.79 -4.15 11.92
CA ASP A 312 5.71 -3.19 12.12
C ASP A 312 4.46 -3.62 11.34
N PHE A 313 4.67 -4.15 10.12
CA PHE A 313 3.58 -4.77 9.36
C PHE A 313 3.05 -6.03 10.04
N ARG A 314 3.99 -6.85 10.57
CA ARG A 314 3.83 -7.87 11.61
C ARG A 314 2.70 -7.54 12.59
N GLU A 315 3.02 -6.53 13.38
CA GLU A 315 2.20 -6.05 14.50
C GLU A 315 0.84 -5.53 14.02
N LEU A 316 0.81 -4.80 12.90
CA LEU A 316 -0.45 -4.32 12.31
C LEU A 316 -1.37 -5.47 11.92
N CYS A 317 -0.85 -6.46 11.20
CA CYS A 317 -1.62 -7.64 10.76
C CYS A 317 -2.18 -8.42 11.96
N GLN A 318 -1.33 -8.62 12.98
CA GLN A 318 -1.70 -9.27 14.24
C GLN A 318 -2.87 -8.54 14.91
N ALA A 319 -2.72 -7.24 15.12
CA ALA A 319 -3.73 -6.44 15.82
C ALA A 319 -5.05 -6.36 15.04
N VAL A 320 -5.00 -6.13 13.72
CA VAL A 320 -6.21 -6.00 12.89
C VAL A 320 -7.00 -7.32 12.83
N VAL A 321 -6.33 -8.46 12.68
CA VAL A 321 -7.02 -9.76 12.67
C VAL A 321 -7.62 -10.09 14.01
N SER A 322 -6.88 -9.88 15.09
CA SER A 322 -7.39 -10.09 16.44
C SER A 322 -8.60 -9.20 16.72
N LEU A 323 -8.52 -7.91 16.35
CA LEU A 323 -9.64 -6.96 16.48
C LEU A 323 -10.87 -7.45 15.72
N ARG A 324 -10.71 -7.82 14.44
CA ARG A 324 -11.80 -8.30 13.60
C ARG A 324 -12.46 -9.55 14.17
N LEU A 325 -11.66 -10.54 14.55
CA LEU A 325 -12.20 -11.78 15.10
C LEU A 325 -12.89 -11.54 16.45
N MET A 326 -12.31 -10.75 17.35
CA MET A 326 -12.92 -10.42 18.65
C MET A 326 -14.32 -9.80 18.51
N PHE A 327 -14.50 -8.90 17.54
CA PHE A 327 -15.79 -8.27 17.27
C PHE A 327 -16.74 -9.14 16.43
N SER A 328 -16.26 -10.21 15.80
CA SER A 328 -17.07 -11.10 14.94
C SER A 328 -17.49 -12.42 15.60
N VAL A 329 -16.77 -12.88 16.64
CA VAL A 329 -17.13 -14.10 17.39
C VAL A 329 -18.35 -13.89 18.29
N SER A 330 -18.96 -14.99 18.75
CA SER A 330 -20.05 -14.94 19.73
C SER A 330 -19.59 -14.35 21.07
N GLU A 331 -20.52 -13.79 21.85
CA GLU A 331 -20.22 -13.25 23.17
C GLU A 331 -19.64 -14.32 24.11
N GLN A 332 -20.17 -15.55 24.04
CA GLN A 332 -19.62 -16.69 24.78
C GLN A 332 -18.16 -16.97 24.37
N ALA A 333 -17.87 -16.99 23.07
CA ALA A 333 -16.51 -17.18 22.56
C ALA A 333 -15.56 -16.05 22.95
N ARG A 334 -16.06 -14.80 22.95
CA ARG A 334 -15.29 -13.62 23.38
C ARG A 334 -14.91 -13.71 24.85
N ASN A 335 -15.86 -14.07 25.71
CA ASN A 335 -15.65 -14.16 27.16
C ASN A 335 -14.89 -15.43 27.59
N ALA A 336 -14.92 -16.50 26.78
CA ALA A 336 -14.21 -17.74 27.06
C ALA A 336 -12.68 -17.60 27.02
N ARG A 337 -12.16 -16.56 26.36
CA ARG A 337 -10.73 -16.21 26.37
C ARG A 337 -10.55 -14.99 27.27
N ASN A 338 -9.99 -15.19 28.45
CA ASN A 338 -9.42 -14.10 29.25
C ASN A 338 -8.16 -13.58 28.53
N VAL A 339 -8.35 -12.66 27.58
CA VAL A 339 -7.24 -12.05 26.87
C VAL A 339 -6.84 -10.76 27.57
N GLY A 340 -5.60 -10.69 28.07
CA GLY A 340 -5.04 -9.49 28.70
C GLY A 340 -4.74 -8.37 27.68
N ASP A 341 -4.33 -8.72 26.46
CA ASP A 341 -4.07 -7.79 25.35
C ASP A 341 -4.88 -8.22 24.12
N LEU A 342 -5.60 -7.28 23.49
CA LEU A 342 -6.36 -7.51 22.26
C LEU A 342 -5.56 -8.27 21.18
N LYS A 343 -4.25 -8.04 21.08
CA LYS A 343 -3.39 -8.71 20.10
C LYS A 343 -3.38 -10.22 20.26
N ASP A 344 -3.56 -10.76 21.46
CA ASP A 344 -3.48 -12.20 21.74
C ASP A 344 -4.76 -12.98 21.41
N PHE A 345 -5.81 -12.29 20.93
CA PHE A 345 -7.06 -12.95 20.55
C PHE A 345 -6.89 -13.94 19.38
N PHE A 346 -5.97 -13.69 18.44
CA PHE A 346 -5.62 -14.63 17.37
C PHE A 346 -4.12 -14.61 17.07
N PRO A 347 -3.28 -15.39 17.77
CA PRO A 347 -1.82 -15.35 17.60
C PRO A 347 -1.40 -15.88 16.23
N LEU A 348 -1.00 -15.00 15.30
CA LEU A 348 -0.77 -15.36 13.89
C LEU A 348 0.28 -16.45 13.72
N GLU A 349 1.41 -16.35 14.42
CA GLU A 349 2.51 -17.33 14.30
C GLU A 349 2.07 -18.74 14.74
N THR A 350 1.34 -18.84 15.84
CA THR A 350 0.85 -20.13 16.35
C THR A 350 -0.26 -20.69 15.47
N ARG A 351 -1.13 -19.83 14.94
CA ARG A 351 -2.30 -20.24 14.14
C ARG A 351 -1.95 -20.59 12.70
N LEU A 352 -1.03 -19.85 12.07
CA LEU A 352 -0.60 -20.08 10.69
C LEU A 352 0.68 -20.93 10.61
N GLY A 353 1.47 -20.98 11.69
CA GLY A 353 2.78 -21.63 11.70
C GLY A 353 3.85 -20.78 10.99
N SER A 354 5.08 -21.26 11.06
CA SER A 354 6.20 -20.76 10.25
C SER A 354 6.73 -21.89 9.40
N ARG A 355 7.05 -21.62 8.13
CA ARG A 355 7.70 -22.58 7.24
C ARG A 355 8.86 -21.94 6.51
N ASN A 356 9.99 -22.63 6.54
CA ASN A 356 11.18 -22.25 5.79
C ASN A 356 11.18 -22.94 4.41
N VAL A 357 12.16 -22.59 3.57
CA VAL A 357 12.27 -23.16 2.22
C VAL A 357 12.50 -24.68 2.24
N ASN A 358 13.27 -25.20 3.20
CA ASN A 358 13.49 -26.64 3.33
C ASN A 358 12.18 -27.38 3.64
N ASP A 359 11.28 -26.84 4.46
CA ASP A 359 9.95 -27.42 4.70
C ASP A 359 9.13 -27.54 3.40
N LEU A 360 9.20 -26.50 2.55
CA LEU A 360 8.48 -26.47 1.28
C LEU A 360 9.06 -27.49 0.29
N MET A 361 10.38 -27.53 0.15
CA MET A 361 11.08 -28.50 -0.70
C MET A 361 10.82 -29.92 -0.23
N GLU A 362 10.87 -30.19 1.08
CA GLU A 362 10.62 -31.52 1.63
C GLU A 362 9.21 -32.01 1.26
N GLN A 363 8.19 -31.16 1.42
CA GLN A 363 6.83 -31.52 1.06
C GLN A 363 6.65 -31.75 -0.45
N MET A 364 7.38 -31.03 -1.30
CA MET A 364 7.37 -31.27 -2.75
C MET A 364 8.04 -32.60 -3.10
N LEU A 365 9.21 -32.88 -2.51
CA LEU A 365 9.98 -34.09 -2.76
C LEU A 365 9.24 -35.35 -2.31
N ARG A 366 8.62 -35.33 -1.11
CA ARG A 366 7.79 -36.44 -0.61
C ARG A 366 6.60 -36.80 -1.51
N ARG A 367 6.15 -35.87 -2.36
CA ARG A 367 5.04 -36.08 -3.31
C ARG A 367 5.50 -36.43 -4.71
N SER A 368 6.80 -36.36 -4.98
CA SER A 368 7.38 -36.56 -6.30
C SER A 368 7.93 -37.97 -6.45
N ALA A 369 7.64 -38.61 -7.58
CA ALA A 369 8.23 -39.89 -7.98
C ALA A 369 9.45 -39.72 -8.90
N SER A 370 9.92 -38.48 -9.09
CA SER A 370 11.06 -38.19 -9.98
C SER A 370 12.37 -38.78 -9.44
N PRO A 371 13.25 -39.36 -10.28
CA PRO A 371 14.57 -39.80 -9.87
C PRO A 371 15.41 -38.69 -9.22
N ILE A 372 15.22 -37.44 -9.66
CA ILE A 372 15.89 -36.26 -9.08
C ILE A 372 15.50 -36.10 -7.61
N ALA A 373 14.24 -36.38 -7.25
CA ALA A 373 13.76 -36.22 -5.89
C ALA A 373 14.41 -37.23 -4.93
N THR A 374 14.48 -38.50 -5.34
CA THR A 374 15.14 -39.56 -4.56
C THR A 374 16.63 -39.27 -4.39
N ARG A 375 17.32 -38.94 -5.49
CA ARG A 375 18.76 -38.60 -5.46
C ARG A 375 19.03 -37.41 -4.55
N LEU A 376 18.19 -36.36 -4.59
CA LEU A 376 18.35 -35.20 -3.72
C LEU A 376 18.22 -35.58 -2.24
N LEU A 377 17.18 -36.35 -1.88
CA LEU A 377 16.95 -36.79 -0.49
C LEU A 377 18.10 -37.65 0.05
N GLU A 378 18.69 -38.50 -0.79
CA GLU A 378 19.87 -39.30 -0.44
C GLU A 378 21.09 -38.41 -0.19
N ASN A 379 21.40 -37.51 -1.12
CA ASN A 379 22.55 -36.60 -1.03
C ASN A 379 22.44 -35.61 0.13
N THR A 380 21.22 -35.24 0.55
CA THR A 380 21.03 -34.36 1.71
C THR A 380 21.52 -35.00 3.01
N LYS A 381 21.52 -36.33 3.13
CA LYS A 381 22.12 -37.01 4.28
C LYS A 381 23.63 -36.76 4.36
N THR A 382 24.31 -36.75 3.20
CA THR A 382 25.75 -36.45 3.12
C THR A 382 26.06 -35.03 3.59
N VAL A 383 25.30 -34.04 3.12
CA VAL A 383 25.45 -32.64 3.55
C VAL A 383 25.17 -32.49 5.04
N GLN A 384 24.11 -33.12 5.53
CA GLN A 384 23.76 -33.09 6.95
C GLN A 384 24.88 -33.65 7.84
N LEU A 385 25.44 -34.81 7.49
CA LEU A 385 26.57 -35.41 8.22
C LEU A 385 27.81 -34.53 8.18
N ALA A 386 28.10 -33.89 7.04
CA ALA A 386 29.24 -32.99 6.90
C ALA A 386 29.10 -31.74 7.80
N LEU A 387 27.90 -31.15 7.88
CA LEU A 387 27.61 -30.03 8.77
C LEU A 387 27.70 -30.42 10.26
N GLU A 388 27.17 -31.59 10.61
CA GLU A 388 27.20 -32.12 11.98
C GLU A 388 28.64 -32.41 12.45
N ARG A 389 29.48 -33.01 11.60
CA ARG A 389 30.93 -33.20 11.86
C ARG A 389 31.66 -31.89 12.05
N GLY A 390 31.18 -30.83 11.40
CA GLY A 390 31.63 -29.45 11.59
C GLY A 390 31.10 -28.77 12.85
N GLY A 391 30.49 -29.48 13.81
CA GLY A 391 29.98 -28.87 15.04
C GLY A 391 28.78 -27.91 14.83
N GLN A 392 28.23 -27.82 13.61
CA GLN A 392 26.99 -27.12 13.35
C GLN A 392 25.83 -28.11 13.51
N ARG A 393 25.26 -28.16 14.72
CA ARG A 393 23.96 -28.82 14.88
C ARG A 393 22.91 -27.96 14.18
N ASN A 394 22.24 -28.52 13.18
CA ASN A 394 21.06 -27.91 12.58
C ASN A 394 20.04 -27.60 13.69
N SER A 395 19.81 -26.33 13.97
CA SER A 395 18.77 -25.88 14.90
C SER A 395 17.36 -25.99 14.30
N THR A 396 17.27 -26.21 12.99
CA THR A 396 16.01 -26.39 12.25
C THR A 396 15.61 -27.86 12.19
N ALA A 397 14.33 -28.15 12.40
CA ALA A 397 13.78 -29.51 12.32
C ALA A 397 13.84 -30.14 10.91
N SER A 398 14.09 -29.33 9.88
CA SER A 398 14.04 -29.72 8.46
C SER A 398 15.43 -29.94 7.87
N PRO A 399 15.62 -30.94 7.00
CA PRO A 399 16.92 -31.26 6.40
C PRO A 399 17.42 -30.16 5.43
N PRO A 400 18.74 -30.02 5.20
CA PRO A 400 19.33 -28.93 4.39
C PRO A 400 19.16 -29.11 2.88
N LEU A 401 17.92 -29.14 2.41
CA LEU A 401 17.55 -29.48 1.03
C LEU A 401 17.97 -28.42 0.01
N TYR A 402 17.70 -27.13 0.25
CA TYR A 402 18.09 -26.09 -0.70
C TYR A 402 19.62 -26.00 -0.80
N GLN A 403 20.33 -26.16 0.32
CA GLN A 403 21.79 -26.16 0.35
C GLN A 403 22.34 -27.30 -0.51
N THR A 404 21.82 -28.51 -0.30
CA THR A 404 22.17 -29.69 -1.10
C THR A 404 21.93 -29.43 -2.59
N TYR A 405 20.76 -28.88 -2.92
CA TYR A 405 20.38 -28.62 -4.30
C TYR A 405 21.30 -27.60 -4.99
N VAL A 406 21.61 -26.49 -4.32
CA VAL A 406 22.54 -25.47 -4.83
C VAL A 406 23.93 -26.06 -5.05
N LEU A 407 24.46 -26.79 -4.07
CA LEU A 407 25.82 -27.36 -4.14
C LEU A 407 25.98 -28.43 -5.22
N LEU A 408 24.93 -29.20 -5.52
CA LEU A 408 24.95 -30.17 -6.62
C LEU A 408 25.07 -29.51 -7.99
N HIS A 409 24.52 -28.30 -8.16
CA HIS A 409 24.58 -27.56 -9.43
C HIS A 409 25.76 -26.60 -9.53
N TRP A 410 26.41 -26.28 -8.41
CA TRP A 410 27.49 -25.29 -8.33
C TRP A 410 28.79 -25.78 -8.97
N GLN A 411 29.43 -24.93 -9.79
CA GLN A 411 30.70 -25.25 -10.48
C GLN A 411 31.95 -24.69 -9.78
N GLY A 412 31.81 -24.06 -8.61
CA GLY A 412 32.94 -23.52 -7.82
C GLY A 412 33.19 -22.02 -7.96
N GLN A 413 32.49 -21.33 -8.88
CA GLN A 413 32.46 -19.86 -8.98
C GLN A 413 31.07 -19.33 -8.59
N SER A 414 30.98 -18.11 -8.05
CA SER A 414 29.76 -17.54 -7.44
C SER A 414 28.48 -17.71 -8.27
N ASP A 415 28.61 -17.55 -9.59
CA ASP A 415 27.49 -17.49 -10.53
C ASP A 415 27.50 -18.61 -11.59
N ALA A 416 28.45 -19.54 -11.49
CA ALA A 416 28.61 -20.66 -12.42
C ALA A 416 27.83 -21.89 -11.96
N PHE A 417 26.74 -22.20 -12.67
CA PHE A 417 25.83 -23.30 -12.36
C PHE A 417 25.55 -24.19 -13.57
N LYS A 418 25.32 -25.47 -13.30
CA LYS A 418 24.80 -26.44 -14.28
C LYS A 418 23.28 -26.45 -14.25
N THR A 419 22.67 -26.93 -15.34
CA THR A 419 21.22 -27.20 -15.42
C THR A 419 20.84 -28.58 -14.86
N SER A 420 21.81 -29.47 -14.67
CA SER A 420 21.62 -30.80 -14.07
C SER A 420 22.90 -31.28 -13.36
N PHE A 421 22.74 -32.23 -12.42
CA PHE A 421 23.85 -32.81 -11.65
C PHE A 421 24.01 -34.31 -11.92
N ASN A 422 25.26 -34.78 -11.91
CA ASN A 422 25.63 -36.16 -12.20
C ASN A 422 26.33 -36.83 -10.98
N LYS A 423 26.80 -38.08 -11.15
CA LYS A 423 27.48 -38.82 -10.06
C LYS A 423 28.77 -38.16 -9.56
N VAL A 424 29.47 -37.40 -10.41
CA VAL A 424 30.69 -36.67 -10.02
C VAL A 424 30.33 -35.53 -9.07
N ASP A 425 29.25 -34.81 -9.39
CA ASP A 425 28.73 -33.75 -8.51
C ASP A 425 28.29 -34.30 -7.14
N GLU A 426 27.71 -35.51 -7.12
CA GLU A 426 27.33 -36.22 -5.89
C GLU A 426 28.55 -36.64 -5.07
N SER A 427 29.60 -37.18 -5.70
CA SER A 427 30.82 -37.58 -4.99
C SER A 427 31.59 -36.39 -4.42
N ASP A 428 31.54 -35.23 -5.09
CA ASP A 428 32.24 -34.00 -4.66
C ASP A 428 31.48 -33.20 -3.58
N LEU A 429 30.26 -33.63 -3.22
CA LEU A 429 29.34 -32.84 -2.40
C LEU A 429 29.86 -32.56 -0.98
N GLU A 430 30.53 -33.51 -0.33
CA GLU A 430 31.13 -33.31 0.99
C GLU A 430 32.22 -32.22 0.93
N ARG A 431 33.12 -32.29 -0.06
CA ARG A 431 34.16 -31.28 -0.29
C ARG A 431 33.55 -29.88 -0.53
N ARG A 432 32.52 -29.79 -1.38
CA ARG A 432 31.82 -28.51 -1.65
C ARG A 432 31.13 -27.97 -0.40
N THR A 433 30.52 -28.84 0.41
CA THR A 433 29.87 -28.44 1.68
C THR A 433 30.88 -27.83 2.65
N LEU A 434 32.06 -28.42 2.80
CA LEU A 434 33.11 -27.91 3.67
C LEU A 434 33.67 -26.56 3.19
N SER A 435 33.66 -26.31 1.87
CA SER A 435 34.19 -25.08 1.29
C SER A 435 33.32 -23.83 1.51
N VAL A 436 32.04 -23.99 1.85
CA VAL A 436 31.07 -22.89 2.05
C VAL A 436 30.58 -22.76 3.49
N ARG A 437 31.34 -23.34 4.43
CA ARG A 437 30.99 -23.40 5.85
C ARG A 437 31.28 -22.09 6.60
N ASP A 438 32.07 -21.22 6.01
CA ASP A 438 32.32 -19.90 6.58
C ASP A 438 31.06 -19.02 6.52
N ARG A 439 31.08 -17.92 7.27
CA ARG A 439 29.91 -17.03 7.39
C ARG A 439 29.50 -16.41 6.04
N ALA A 440 30.46 -16.19 5.15
CA ALA A 440 30.20 -15.66 3.81
C ALA A 440 29.55 -16.72 2.92
N GLY A 441 30.06 -17.96 2.90
CA GLY A 441 29.47 -19.09 2.19
C GLY A 441 28.03 -19.39 2.64
N GLU A 442 27.75 -19.36 3.94
CA GLU A 442 26.39 -19.52 4.47
C GLU A 442 25.45 -18.38 4.06
N ALA A 443 25.94 -17.14 4.06
CA ALA A 443 25.16 -15.99 3.60
C ALA A 443 24.85 -16.11 2.10
N TRP A 444 25.84 -16.52 1.30
CA TRP A 444 25.69 -16.80 -0.13
C TRP A 444 24.64 -17.90 -0.38
N LEU A 445 24.72 -19.05 0.31
CA LEU A 445 23.70 -20.11 0.21
C LEU A 445 22.30 -19.60 0.59
N ARG A 446 22.18 -18.81 1.67
CA ARG A 446 20.88 -18.25 2.08
C ARG A 446 20.26 -17.32 1.04
N ARG A 447 21.06 -16.61 0.23
CA ARG A 447 20.56 -15.78 -0.90
C ARG A 447 20.04 -16.63 -2.06
N LYS A 448 20.35 -17.93 -2.11
CA LYS A 448 19.98 -18.85 -3.19
C LYS A 448 18.76 -19.72 -2.88
N GLN A 449 18.25 -19.69 -1.64
CA GLN A 449 17.19 -20.58 -1.18
C GLN A 449 15.92 -20.56 -2.05
N ASN A 450 15.42 -19.37 -2.43
CA ASN A 450 14.19 -19.27 -3.23
C ASN A 450 14.42 -19.63 -4.68
N ALA A 451 15.56 -19.22 -5.26
CA ALA A 451 15.95 -19.64 -6.60
C ALA A 451 16.01 -21.17 -6.68
N ALA A 452 16.62 -21.83 -5.70
CA ALA A 452 16.65 -23.29 -5.60
C ALA A 452 15.24 -23.90 -5.49
N LEU A 453 14.33 -23.31 -4.69
CA LEU A 453 12.95 -23.76 -4.58
C LEU A 453 12.21 -23.69 -5.93
N LEU A 454 12.30 -22.56 -6.63
CA LEU A 454 11.62 -22.34 -7.91
C LEU A 454 12.22 -23.19 -9.03
N HIS A 455 13.55 -23.26 -9.10
CA HIS A 455 14.27 -24.10 -10.06
C HIS A 455 13.94 -25.58 -9.85
N LEU A 456 13.92 -26.06 -8.60
CA LEU A 456 13.47 -27.43 -8.30
C LEU A 456 11.99 -27.63 -8.65
N ALA A 457 11.11 -26.67 -8.34
CA ALA A 457 9.69 -26.76 -8.67
C ALA A 457 9.48 -26.93 -10.18
N SER A 458 10.20 -26.15 -10.98
CA SER A 458 10.21 -26.22 -12.44
C SER A 458 10.74 -27.57 -12.94
N ALA A 459 11.88 -28.02 -12.43
CA ALA A 459 12.47 -29.32 -12.78
C ALA A 459 11.55 -30.51 -12.44
N LEU A 460 10.81 -30.43 -11.32
CA LEU A 460 9.82 -31.43 -10.92
C LEU A 460 8.45 -31.25 -11.60
N LYS A 461 8.28 -30.23 -12.45
CA LYS A 461 6.99 -29.83 -13.05
C LYS A 461 5.87 -29.64 -12.02
N THR A 462 6.24 -29.14 -10.85
CA THR A 462 5.32 -28.90 -9.74
C THR A 462 4.47 -27.67 -10.03
N LYS A 463 3.20 -27.88 -10.40
CA LYS A 463 2.27 -26.78 -10.69
C LYS A 463 1.92 -25.92 -9.48
N ARG A 464 1.99 -26.47 -8.26
CA ARG A 464 1.64 -25.77 -7.02
C ARG A 464 2.64 -26.03 -5.91
N ILE A 465 3.41 -25.00 -5.56
CA ILE A 465 4.33 -25.02 -4.42
C ILE A 465 3.49 -25.02 -3.14
N PRO A 466 3.83 -25.81 -2.11
CA PRO A 466 3.04 -25.95 -0.89
C PRO A 466 3.19 -24.75 0.08
N LEU A 467 2.91 -23.54 -0.41
CA LEU A 467 3.00 -22.28 0.33
C LEU A 467 2.08 -22.30 1.55
N ALA A 468 2.63 -22.10 2.75
CA ALA A 468 1.90 -21.97 4.02
C ALA A 468 2.79 -21.30 5.08
N GLY A 469 2.19 -20.71 6.10
CA GLY A 469 2.90 -20.02 7.18
C GLY A 469 2.73 -18.51 7.18
N ALA A 470 2.82 -17.90 8.36
CA ALA A 470 2.63 -16.47 8.58
C ALA A 470 3.63 -15.64 7.76
N ASN A 471 4.91 -16.03 7.75
CA ASN A 471 5.97 -15.38 6.98
C ASN A 471 5.66 -15.30 5.48
N ILE A 472 5.13 -16.38 4.88
CA ILE A 472 4.77 -16.41 3.47
C ILE A 472 3.55 -15.53 3.20
N ILE A 473 2.49 -15.64 4.02
CA ILE A 473 1.27 -14.85 3.86
C ILE A 473 1.56 -13.35 3.98
N LEU A 474 2.37 -12.94 4.96
CA LEU A 474 2.80 -11.55 5.13
C LEU A 474 3.62 -11.07 3.93
N SER A 475 4.54 -11.90 3.44
CA SER A 475 5.38 -11.58 2.28
C SER A 475 4.54 -11.39 1.00
N LEU A 476 3.56 -12.26 0.76
CA LEU A 476 2.60 -12.15 -0.36
C LEU A 476 1.68 -10.94 -0.26
N SER A 477 1.45 -10.46 0.96
CA SER A 477 0.61 -9.28 1.20
C SER A 477 1.33 -7.98 0.83
N ASP A 478 2.66 -8.00 0.66
CA ASP A 478 3.45 -6.90 0.07
C ASP A 478 3.16 -5.51 0.68
N GLY A 479 3.07 -5.46 2.02
CA GLY A 479 2.75 -4.22 2.74
C GLY A 479 1.28 -3.77 2.65
N SER A 480 0.37 -4.59 2.14
CA SER A 480 -1.06 -4.29 2.05
C SER A 480 -1.86 -5.11 3.06
N ILE A 481 -2.47 -4.45 4.04
CA ILE A 481 -3.36 -5.11 5.01
C ILE A 481 -4.62 -5.64 4.33
N ARG A 482 -5.05 -4.99 3.24
CA ARG A 482 -6.19 -5.44 2.43
C ARG A 482 -5.92 -6.81 1.81
N ASP A 483 -4.74 -6.98 1.20
CA ASP A 483 -4.33 -8.23 0.57
C ASP A 483 -4.12 -9.33 1.61
N PHE A 484 -3.56 -8.99 2.77
CA PHE A 484 -3.44 -9.90 3.91
C PHE A 484 -4.79 -10.45 4.37
N LEU A 485 -5.77 -9.57 4.61
CA LEU A 485 -7.12 -9.96 5.01
C LEU A 485 -7.80 -10.79 3.91
N GLU A 486 -7.59 -10.46 2.64
CA GLU A 486 -8.19 -11.24 1.55
C GLU A 486 -7.63 -12.67 1.49
N ILE A 487 -6.31 -12.83 1.65
CA ILE A 487 -5.67 -14.15 1.74
C ILE A 487 -6.26 -14.93 2.93
N LEU A 488 -6.36 -14.32 4.12
CA LEU A 488 -6.99 -14.95 5.28
C LEU A 488 -8.47 -15.29 5.05
N GLY A 489 -9.19 -14.45 4.31
CA GLY A 489 -10.57 -14.70 3.91
C GLY A 489 -10.72 -16.01 3.12
N PHE A 490 -9.84 -16.25 2.15
CA PHE A 490 -9.82 -17.50 1.39
C PHE A 490 -9.35 -18.71 2.22
N ILE A 491 -8.42 -18.50 3.15
CA ILE A 491 -7.97 -19.55 4.09
C ILE A 491 -9.13 -19.95 5.02
N TYR A 492 -9.86 -18.99 5.57
CA TYR A 492 -11.05 -19.23 6.40
C TYR A 492 -12.14 -20.00 5.64
N GLU A 493 -12.42 -19.60 4.40
CA GLU A 493 -13.37 -20.33 3.53
C GLU A 493 -12.93 -21.78 3.28
N GLY A 494 -11.64 -22.01 3.09
CA GLY A 494 -11.08 -23.36 2.99
C GLY A 494 -11.21 -24.16 4.29
N TYR A 495 -10.96 -23.51 5.43
CA TYR A 495 -11.06 -24.12 6.75
C TYR A 495 -12.51 -24.55 7.05
N ALA A 496 -13.48 -23.65 6.86
CA ALA A 496 -14.89 -23.92 7.10
C ALA A 496 -15.40 -25.10 6.25
N LYS A 497 -15.03 -25.12 4.95
CA LYS A 497 -15.37 -26.23 4.03
C LYS A 497 -14.80 -27.57 4.50
N LYS A 498 -13.55 -27.60 4.96
CA LYS A 498 -12.89 -28.84 5.42
C LYS A 498 -13.54 -29.41 6.69
N GLN A 499 -14.05 -28.56 7.56
CA GLN A 499 -14.72 -28.95 8.80
C GLN A 499 -16.16 -29.42 8.60
N LYS A 500 -16.66 -29.48 7.35
CA LYS A 500 -18.07 -29.76 7.00
C LYS A 500 -19.08 -28.91 7.79
N SER A 501 -18.63 -27.78 8.34
CA SER A 501 -19.53 -26.83 8.97
C SER A 501 -20.29 -26.10 7.86
N ILE A 502 -21.50 -25.63 8.16
CA ILE A 502 -22.18 -24.68 7.29
C ILE A 502 -21.20 -23.51 7.13
N ALA A 503 -20.72 -23.31 5.90
CA ALA A 503 -19.83 -22.20 5.60
C ALA A 503 -20.51 -20.92 6.09
N TYR A 504 -19.76 -20.07 6.80
CA TYR A 504 -20.31 -18.85 7.39
C TYR A 504 -21.30 -19.11 8.55
N SER A 505 -21.10 -20.17 9.34
CA SER A 505 -21.77 -20.35 10.64
C SER A 505 -20.98 -19.71 11.78
N GLN A 506 -21.68 -19.27 12.82
CA GLN A 506 -21.05 -18.67 14.01
C GLN A 506 -20.11 -19.67 14.68
N GLU A 507 -20.52 -20.93 14.71
CA GLU A 507 -19.73 -22.01 15.28
C GLU A 507 -18.40 -22.22 14.52
N SER A 508 -18.42 -22.19 13.18
CA SER A 508 -17.20 -22.28 12.38
C SER A 508 -16.24 -21.13 12.67
N LEU A 509 -16.78 -19.92 12.85
CA LEU A 509 -16.00 -18.73 13.15
C LEU A 509 -15.38 -18.80 14.55
N ASP A 510 -16.18 -19.17 15.56
CA ASP A 510 -15.72 -19.31 16.94
C ASP A 510 -14.63 -20.38 17.04
N ARG A 511 -14.81 -21.54 16.36
CA ARG A 511 -13.77 -22.57 16.27
C ARG A 511 -12.51 -22.06 15.56
N PHE A 512 -12.64 -21.34 14.45
CA PHE A 512 -11.50 -20.79 13.72
C PHE A 512 -10.69 -19.82 14.59
N ALA A 513 -11.36 -18.93 15.31
CA ALA A 513 -10.74 -17.91 16.16
C ALA A 513 -10.10 -18.52 17.42
N LEU A 514 -10.80 -19.43 18.09
CA LEU A 514 -10.41 -19.91 19.41
C LEU A 514 -9.53 -21.16 19.41
N ALA A 515 -9.48 -21.93 18.32
CA ALA A 515 -8.73 -23.18 18.28
C ALA A 515 -7.26 -22.99 18.70
N ARG A 516 -6.70 -24.02 19.34
CA ARG A 516 -5.30 -24.03 19.83
C ARG A 516 -4.31 -24.61 18.81
N THR A 517 -4.80 -25.24 17.75
CA THR A 517 -3.99 -25.97 16.76
C THR A 517 -3.78 -25.19 15.48
N ALA A 518 -2.59 -25.25 14.89
CA ALA A 518 -2.31 -24.57 13.63
C ALA A 518 -3.29 -24.98 12.51
N ILE A 519 -3.63 -24.03 11.64
CA ILE A 519 -4.43 -24.26 10.44
C ILE A 519 -3.60 -25.13 9.49
N ALA A 520 -4.21 -26.23 9.02
CA ALA A 520 -3.50 -27.20 8.19
C ALA A 520 -2.92 -26.54 6.92
N ALA A 521 -1.68 -26.91 6.56
CA ALA A 521 -0.94 -26.27 5.48
C ALA A 521 -1.62 -26.41 4.11
N ASP A 522 -2.30 -27.53 3.86
CA ASP A 522 -3.08 -27.75 2.64
C ASP A 522 -4.24 -26.75 2.49
N VAL A 523 -4.88 -26.38 3.60
CA VAL A 523 -5.92 -25.34 3.64
C VAL A 523 -5.31 -23.99 3.31
N GLN A 524 -4.14 -23.66 3.91
CA GLN A 524 -3.43 -22.42 3.65
C GLN A 524 -2.98 -22.29 2.19
N THR A 525 -2.33 -23.31 1.64
CA THR A 525 -1.90 -23.34 0.24
C THR A 525 -3.08 -23.12 -0.70
N ASN A 526 -4.19 -23.85 -0.52
CA ASN A 526 -5.37 -23.66 -1.36
C ASN A 526 -5.98 -22.26 -1.24
N GLY A 527 -5.98 -21.68 -0.04
CA GLY A 527 -6.42 -20.31 0.20
C GLY A 527 -5.54 -19.28 -0.53
N ILE A 528 -4.22 -19.43 -0.43
CA ILE A 528 -3.23 -18.57 -1.10
C ILE A 528 -3.40 -18.59 -2.62
N TYR A 529 -3.49 -19.77 -3.24
CA TYR A 529 -3.68 -19.87 -4.69
C TYR A 529 -5.01 -19.27 -5.13
N LYS A 530 -6.10 -19.51 -4.40
CA LYS A 530 -7.40 -18.87 -4.71
C LYS A 530 -7.34 -17.36 -4.58
N ALA A 531 -6.69 -16.84 -3.53
CA ALA A 531 -6.51 -15.41 -3.35
C ALA A 531 -5.69 -14.79 -4.49
N SER A 532 -4.63 -15.47 -4.95
CA SER A 532 -3.81 -15.02 -6.08
C SER A 532 -4.59 -15.03 -7.40
N SER A 533 -5.33 -16.11 -7.70
CA SER A 533 -6.19 -16.20 -8.88
C SER A 533 -7.31 -15.16 -8.89
N ALA A 534 -7.95 -14.91 -7.73
CA ALA A 534 -8.98 -13.87 -7.62
C ALA A 534 -8.39 -12.46 -7.82
N TYR A 535 -7.17 -12.23 -7.33
CA TYR A 535 -6.46 -10.97 -7.53
C TYR A 535 -6.13 -10.71 -9.01
N HIS A 536 -5.64 -11.73 -9.72
CA HIS A 536 -5.43 -11.69 -11.17
C HIS A 536 -6.73 -11.42 -11.92
N ALA A 537 -7.80 -12.17 -11.63
CA ALA A 537 -9.10 -11.97 -12.27
C ALA A 537 -9.70 -10.57 -12.01
N GLY A 538 -9.35 -9.97 -10.87
CA GLY A 538 -9.75 -8.61 -10.51
C GLY A 538 -9.14 -7.51 -11.41
N VAL A 539 -8.08 -7.81 -12.17
CA VAL A 539 -7.51 -6.86 -13.16
C VAL A 539 -8.54 -6.52 -14.23
N SER A 540 -9.25 -7.52 -14.75
CA SER A 540 -10.25 -7.36 -15.83
C SER A 540 -11.60 -6.81 -15.36
N ALA A 541 -11.87 -6.81 -14.05
CA ALA A 541 -13.19 -6.50 -13.48
C ALA A 541 -13.37 -5.03 -13.08
N ARG A 542 -12.30 -4.23 -13.07
CA ARG A 542 -12.37 -2.79 -12.80
C ARG A 542 -12.66 -2.10 -14.13
N GLY A 543 -13.86 -1.52 -14.28
CA GLY A 543 -14.31 -0.79 -15.47
C GLY A 543 -13.54 0.50 -15.77
N GLU A 544 -12.23 0.50 -15.54
CA GLU A 544 -11.29 1.55 -15.93
C GLU A 544 -11.13 1.53 -17.46
N ARG A 545 -10.96 2.70 -18.08
CA ARG A 545 -10.53 2.77 -19.48
C ARG A 545 -9.18 2.06 -19.56
N ASP A 546 -9.01 1.17 -20.55
CA ASP A 546 -7.74 0.49 -20.87
C ASP A 546 -7.38 -0.73 -20.00
N PHE A 547 -8.37 -1.35 -19.35
CA PHE A 547 -8.16 -2.57 -18.54
C PHE A 547 -7.50 -3.72 -19.31
N ASP A 548 -7.79 -3.84 -20.61
CA ASP A 548 -7.21 -4.87 -21.49
C ASP A 548 -5.70 -4.66 -21.67
N VAL A 549 -5.29 -3.39 -21.78
CA VAL A 549 -3.89 -2.99 -21.90
C VAL A 549 -3.13 -3.28 -20.61
N VAL A 550 -3.69 -2.89 -19.46
CA VAL A 550 -3.10 -3.18 -18.15
C VAL A 550 -3.01 -4.68 -17.92
N LEU A 551 -4.04 -5.46 -18.27
CA LEU A 551 -4.00 -6.92 -18.15
C LEU A 551 -2.88 -7.53 -18.99
N ARG A 552 -2.77 -7.17 -20.27
CA ARG A 552 -1.68 -7.65 -21.14
C ARG A 552 -0.30 -7.31 -20.57
N LEU A 553 -0.13 -6.11 -20.04
CA LEU A 553 1.12 -5.70 -19.37
C LEU A 553 1.43 -6.61 -18.18
N ILE A 554 0.47 -6.83 -17.28
CA ILE A 554 0.66 -7.67 -16.09
C ILE A 554 0.92 -9.13 -16.46
N GLU A 555 0.24 -9.67 -17.47
CA GLU A 555 0.45 -11.03 -17.97
C GLU A 555 1.83 -11.21 -18.60
N GLY A 556 2.27 -10.24 -19.42
CA GLY A 556 3.58 -10.31 -20.08
C GLY A 556 4.72 -10.26 -19.07
N LEU A 557 4.67 -9.27 -18.17
CA LEU A 557 5.66 -9.13 -17.10
C LEU A 557 5.62 -10.32 -16.12
N GLY A 558 4.43 -10.87 -15.84
CA GLY A 558 4.25 -11.99 -14.91
C GLY A 558 4.91 -13.26 -15.43
N ARG A 559 4.67 -13.57 -16.71
CA ARG A 559 5.31 -14.70 -17.39
C ARG A 559 6.81 -14.50 -17.54
N TYR A 560 7.24 -13.31 -17.95
CA TYR A 560 8.66 -13.02 -18.08
C TYR A 560 9.40 -13.14 -16.74
N THR A 561 8.83 -12.62 -15.65
CA THR A 561 9.37 -12.80 -14.30
C THR A 561 9.46 -14.28 -13.90
N ALA A 562 8.45 -15.08 -14.22
CA ALA A 562 8.47 -16.51 -13.95
C ALA A 562 9.60 -17.22 -14.70
N LEU A 563 9.82 -16.91 -15.99
CA LEU A 563 10.94 -17.45 -16.77
C LEU A 563 12.29 -17.06 -16.14
N LEU A 564 12.47 -15.77 -15.82
CA LEU A 564 13.69 -15.25 -15.21
C LEU A 564 14.04 -15.84 -13.84
N GLN A 565 13.05 -16.38 -13.11
CA GLN A 565 13.26 -16.89 -11.75
C GLN A 565 13.13 -18.41 -11.60
N SER A 566 12.59 -19.12 -12.59
CA SER A 566 12.24 -20.53 -12.44
C SER A 566 12.62 -21.43 -13.61
N ASP A 567 13.10 -20.92 -14.76
CA ASP A 567 13.48 -21.81 -15.85
C ASP A 567 14.69 -22.67 -15.47
N HIS A 568 14.46 -23.97 -15.26
CA HIS A 568 15.50 -24.91 -14.85
C HIS A 568 16.52 -25.22 -15.96
N ARG A 569 16.28 -24.73 -17.17
CA ARG A 569 17.18 -24.84 -18.31
C ARG A 569 18.11 -23.63 -18.44
N ASP A 570 17.85 -22.57 -17.68
CA ASP A 570 18.69 -21.38 -17.61
C ASP A 570 19.60 -21.45 -16.37
N PRO A 571 20.91 -21.72 -16.53
CA PRO A 571 21.83 -21.80 -15.40
C PRO A 571 21.96 -20.46 -14.64
N SER A 572 21.64 -19.33 -15.28
CA SER A 572 21.70 -18.02 -14.65
C SER A 572 20.60 -17.81 -13.59
N VAL A 573 19.55 -18.64 -13.56
CA VAL A 573 18.50 -18.57 -12.51
C VAL A 573 19.07 -18.84 -11.12
N LEU A 574 20.01 -19.79 -10.99
CA LEU A 574 20.73 -20.03 -9.73
C LEU A 574 21.85 -19.00 -9.55
N GLY A 575 22.49 -18.54 -10.62
CA GLY A 575 23.54 -17.51 -10.58
C GLY A 575 23.05 -16.14 -10.10
N ARG A 576 21.89 -15.69 -10.58
CA ARG A 576 21.32 -14.35 -10.32
C ARG A 576 19.97 -14.50 -9.64
N SER A 577 19.95 -14.27 -8.33
CA SER A 577 18.82 -14.64 -7.49
C SER A 577 17.65 -13.66 -7.70
N GLU A 578 16.47 -14.19 -8.06
CA GLU A 578 15.20 -13.46 -8.01
C GLU A 578 15.21 -12.15 -8.84
N ARG A 579 15.53 -12.26 -10.14
CA ARG A 579 15.42 -11.18 -11.15
C ARG A 579 13.96 -10.76 -11.36
N GLY A 580 13.70 -9.48 -11.61
CA GLY A 580 12.33 -9.00 -11.93
C GLY A 580 11.98 -7.61 -11.43
N VAL A 581 12.97 -6.80 -11.06
CA VAL A 581 12.79 -5.35 -10.91
C VAL A 581 13.02 -4.73 -12.29
N PHE A 582 11.97 -4.37 -13.01
CA PHE A 582 12.08 -3.80 -14.34
C PHE A 582 12.58 -2.35 -14.26
N GLN A 583 13.65 -2.06 -15.00
CA GLN A 583 14.23 -0.73 -15.11
C GLN A 583 14.01 -0.19 -16.52
N VAL A 584 13.26 0.91 -16.63
CA VAL A 584 12.91 1.57 -17.88
C VAL A 584 13.51 2.96 -17.92
N ARG A 585 14.23 3.30 -18.99
CA ARG A 585 14.72 4.65 -19.23
C ARG A 585 13.79 5.36 -20.21
N PHE A 586 13.31 6.54 -19.83
CA PHE A 586 12.54 7.44 -20.69
C PHE A 586 13.42 8.59 -21.16
N GLU A 587 13.49 8.79 -22.48
CA GLU A 587 14.43 9.74 -23.09
C GLU A 587 13.80 11.11 -23.40
N THR A 588 12.46 11.21 -23.43
CA THR A 588 11.75 12.36 -24.03
C THR A 588 11.45 13.57 -23.14
N THR A 589 11.93 13.66 -21.89
CA THR A 589 11.82 14.92 -21.11
C THR A 589 12.88 15.97 -21.46
N ARG A 590 13.76 15.73 -22.45
CA ARG A 590 14.90 16.62 -22.73
C ARG A 590 15.05 17.17 -24.16
N THR A 591 14.35 16.72 -25.22
CA THR A 591 14.62 17.23 -26.60
C THR A 591 13.46 17.11 -27.61
N ASP A 592 13.51 17.96 -28.66
CA ASP A 592 12.71 18.03 -29.90
C ASP A 592 12.73 16.72 -30.74
N ARG A 593 12.26 15.60 -30.20
CA ARG A 593 12.10 14.34 -30.94
C ARG A 593 10.72 14.23 -31.59
N SER A 594 10.62 13.44 -32.66
CA SER A 594 9.36 13.18 -33.38
C SER A 594 8.21 12.84 -32.42
N ASP A 595 7.05 13.48 -32.61
CA ASP A 595 5.87 13.37 -31.74
C ASP A 595 5.47 11.92 -31.40
N ASP A 596 5.69 10.97 -32.30
CA ASP A 596 5.29 9.56 -32.12
C ASP A 596 6.07 8.81 -31.02
N ILE A 597 7.39 9.02 -30.90
CA ILE A 597 8.20 8.33 -29.86
C ILE A 597 7.82 8.87 -28.48
N ALA A 598 7.71 10.19 -28.35
CA ALA A 598 7.27 10.84 -27.12
C ALA A 598 5.85 10.41 -26.73
N LYS A 599 4.96 10.23 -27.71
CA LYS A 599 3.61 9.72 -27.47
C LYS A 599 3.63 8.28 -26.94
N ARG A 600 4.45 7.39 -27.52
CA ARG A 600 4.60 6.00 -27.03
C ARG A 600 5.14 5.94 -25.61
N GLU A 601 6.22 6.68 -25.32
CA GLU A 601 6.80 6.75 -23.97
C GLU A 601 5.79 7.25 -22.94
N ARG A 602 5.03 8.30 -23.26
CA ARG A 602 3.95 8.81 -22.40
C ARG A 602 2.86 7.76 -22.17
N THR A 603 2.46 7.00 -23.18
CA THR A 603 1.47 5.94 -23.00
C THR A 603 1.99 4.82 -22.11
N VAL A 604 3.23 4.36 -22.31
CA VAL A 604 3.84 3.35 -21.44
C VAL A 604 3.86 3.81 -19.98
N LEU A 605 4.31 5.05 -19.74
CA LEU A 605 4.33 5.64 -18.40
C LEU A 605 2.92 5.70 -17.78
N ASN A 606 1.91 6.08 -18.56
CA ASN A 606 0.52 6.14 -18.10
C ASN A 606 -0.04 4.75 -17.74
N VAL A 607 0.24 3.72 -18.54
CA VAL A 607 -0.21 2.34 -18.26
C VAL A 607 0.47 1.81 -16.99
N ILE A 608 1.77 2.06 -16.81
CA ILE A 608 2.48 1.65 -15.58
C ILE A 608 1.91 2.38 -14.36
N ARG A 609 1.65 3.70 -14.48
CA ARG A 609 1.03 4.49 -13.41
C ARG A 609 -0.37 3.99 -13.06
N GLN A 610 -1.19 3.65 -14.06
CA GLN A 610 -2.50 3.04 -13.83
C GLN A 610 -2.34 1.70 -13.09
N ALA A 611 -1.40 0.85 -13.49
CA ALA A 611 -1.12 -0.41 -12.82
C ALA A 611 -0.66 -0.23 -11.36
N GLU A 612 0.14 0.81 -11.07
CA GLU A 612 0.55 1.17 -9.70
C GLU A 612 -0.64 1.63 -8.84
N ILE A 613 -1.45 2.58 -9.33
CA ILE A 613 -2.65 3.09 -8.64
C ILE A 613 -3.66 1.96 -8.41
N ALA A 614 -3.80 1.06 -9.38
CA ALA A 614 -4.65 -0.12 -9.25
C ALA A 614 -4.09 -1.14 -8.25
N GLY A 615 -2.78 -1.08 -7.97
CA GLY A 615 -2.07 -1.86 -6.96
C GLY A 615 -1.33 -3.08 -7.47
N TYR A 616 -1.29 -3.32 -8.78
CA TYR A 616 -0.67 -4.50 -9.41
C TYR A 616 0.85 -4.40 -9.57
N VAL A 617 1.37 -3.18 -9.56
CA VAL A 617 2.80 -2.85 -9.64
C VAL A 617 3.23 -2.10 -8.39
N ARG A 618 4.50 -2.25 -8.01
CA ARG A 618 5.18 -1.53 -6.95
C ARG A 618 6.40 -0.82 -7.53
N MET A 619 6.50 0.49 -7.29
CA MET A 619 7.73 1.24 -7.58
C MET A 619 8.83 0.82 -6.61
N VAL A 620 10.08 0.83 -7.10
CA VAL A 620 11.27 0.50 -6.33
C VAL A 620 12.17 1.72 -6.35
N GLU A 621 12.43 2.31 -5.19
CA GLU A 621 13.35 3.43 -5.08
C GLU A 621 14.78 2.99 -5.42
N PRO A 622 15.54 3.78 -6.20
CA PRO A 622 16.95 3.51 -6.42
C PRO A 622 17.73 3.61 -5.09
N THR A 623 18.79 2.83 -4.98
CA THR A 623 19.62 2.80 -3.77
C THR A 623 20.45 4.10 -3.69
N ASN A 624 20.76 4.59 -2.48
CA ASN A 624 21.52 5.85 -2.30
C ASN A 624 22.86 5.89 -3.07
N GLN A 625 23.50 4.74 -3.31
CA GLN A 625 24.74 4.64 -4.09
C GLN A 625 24.56 4.87 -5.59
N GLU A 626 23.33 4.78 -6.11
CA GLU A 626 23.00 4.92 -7.53
C GLU A 626 22.55 6.35 -7.87
N LEU A 627 22.02 7.10 -6.89
CA LEU A 627 21.58 8.49 -7.06
C LEU A 627 22.73 9.44 -7.50
N ASP A 628 23.97 9.17 -7.10
CA ASP A 628 25.14 9.97 -7.48
C ASP A 628 25.57 9.79 -8.95
N LYS A 629 25.18 8.68 -9.61
CA LYS A 629 25.50 8.41 -11.02
C LYS A 629 24.40 8.90 -11.98
N ASP A 630 23.18 9.10 -11.49
CA ASP A 630 21.97 9.30 -12.32
C ASP A 630 21.61 10.77 -12.63
N VAL A 631 22.27 11.75 -12.02
CA VAL A 631 21.95 13.20 -12.21
C VAL A 631 22.06 13.66 -13.68
N LYS A 632 22.71 12.89 -14.55
CA LYS A 632 22.89 13.21 -15.99
C LYS A 632 21.99 12.42 -16.96
N LEU A 633 21.27 11.36 -16.57
CA LEU A 633 20.75 10.32 -17.50
C LEU A 633 19.22 10.10 -17.44
N GLY A 634 18.41 11.02 -17.97
CA GLY A 634 16.96 10.79 -18.22
C GLY A 634 16.10 10.47 -16.99
N HIS A 635 14.81 10.19 -17.16
CA HIS A 635 13.98 9.64 -16.08
C HIS A 635 14.05 8.12 -16.11
N ILE A 636 14.69 7.53 -15.11
CA ILE A 636 14.71 6.08 -14.90
C ILE A 636 13.53 5.71 -13.99
N LEU A 637 12.69 4.79 -14.44
CA LEU A 637 11.60 4.22 -13.66
C LEU A 637 11.95 2.77 -13.30
N ARG A 638 11.88 2.44 -12.02
CA ARG A 638 12.07 1.07 -11.52
C ARG A 638 10.80 0.57 -10.86
N PHE A 639 10.36 -0.62 -11.26
CA PHE A 639 9.15 -1.21 -10.71
C PHE A 639 9.17 -2.74 -10.77
N ARG A 640 8.31 -3.37 -9.98
CA ARG A 640 8.11 -4.82 -9.97
C ARG A 640 6.63 -5.17 -9.84
N LEU A 641 6.28 -6.40 -10.17
CA LEU A 641 4.93 -6.91 -9.92
C LEU A 641 4.66 -7.09 -8.42
N HIS A 642 3.39 -6.95 -8.06
CA HIS A 642 2.90 -7.21 -6.71
C HIS A 642 3.09 -8.70 -6.33
N ARG A 643 3.63 -8.97 -5.14
CA ARG A 643 3.98 -10.35 -4.72
C ARG A 643 2.78 -11.30 -4.63
N ARG A 644 1.57 -10.76 -4.44
CA ARG A 644 0.32 -11.55 -4.47
C ARG A 644 0.10 -12.30 -5.80
N LEU A 645 0.72 -11.86 -6.90
CA LEU A 645 0.67 -12.54 -8.20
C LEU A 645 1.65 -13.75 -8.29
N ALA A 646 2.57 -13.89 -7.33
CA ALA A 646 3.60 -14.92 -7.33
C ALA A 646 3.04 -16.35 -7.43
N PRO A 647 2.00 -16.75 -6.65
CA PRO A 647 1.43 -18.09 -6.77
C PRO A 647 0.76 -18.35 -8.13
N TYR A 648 0.18 -17.31 -8.76
CA TYR A 648 -0.48 -17.44 -10.06
C TYR A 648 0.51 -17.70 -11.19
N TYR A 649 1.58 -16.90 -11.27
CA TYR A 649 2.58 -17.01 -12.34
C TYR A 649 3.72 -18.00 -12.03
N GLY A 650 3.95 -18.32 -10.76
CA GLY A 650 5.02 -19.22 -10.34
C GLY A 650 6.38 -18.55 -10.13
N PHE A 651 6.42 -17.24 -9.86
CA PHE A 651 7.64 -16.55 -9.43
C PHE A 651 7.75 -16.49 -7.90
N SER A 652 8.83 -15.91 -7.37
CA SER A 652 9.11 -15.87 -5.93
C SER A 652 8.09 -15.08 -5.12
N TYR A 653 7.62 -15.67 -4.02
CA TYR A 653 6.77 -14.99 -3.05
C TYR A 653 7.50 -13.90 -2.26
N ARG A 654 8.85 -13.95 -2.17
CA ARG A 654 9.66 -12.88 -1.55
C ARG A 654 9.85 -11.67 -2.46
N GLY A 655 9.50 -11.80 -3.73
CA GLY A 655 9.68 -10.78 -4.75
C GLY A 655 11.13 -10.63 -5.21
N PRO A 656 11.33 -9.92 -6.33
CA PRO A 656 12.63 -9.74 -6.93
C PRO A 656 13.53 -8.75 -6.20
N TYR A 657 14.85 -8.92 -6.37
CA TYR A 657 15.88 -8.00 -5.89
C TYR A 657 16.72 -7.40 -7.02
N GLU A 658 16.94 -8.16 -8.10
CA GLU A 658 17.83 -7.74 -9.18
C GLU A 658 17.09 -6.99 -10.29
N PRO A 659 17.66 -5.85 -10.76
CA PRO A 659 17.12 -5.09 -11.87
C PRO A 659 17.28 -5.83 -13.21
N VAL A 660 16.31 -5.64 -14.08
CA VAL A 660 16.27 -6.13 -15.46
C VAL A 660 15.99 -4.93 -16.34
N ALA A 661 16.96 -4.55 -17.16
CA ALA A 661 16.81 -3.44 -18.09
C ALA A 661 15.80 -3.81 -19.17
N ILE A 662 14.85 -2.91 -19.44
CA ILE A 662 13.88 -3.07 -20.51
C ILE A 662 13.55 -1.69 -21.09
N SER A 663 13.54 -1.59 -22.42
CA SER A 663 13.27 -0.33 -23.11
C SER A 663 11.78 0.00 -23.07
N ALA A 664 11.44 1.29 -23.15
CA ALA A 664 10.06 1.73 -23.31
C ALA A 664 9.43 1.15 -24.60
N SER A 665 10.24 0.90 -25.64
CA SER A 665 9.78 0.32 -26.90
C SER A 665 9.36 -1.15 -26.78
N GLU A 666 10.03 -1.94 -25.93
CA GLU A 666 9.67 -3.33 -25.68
C GLU A 666 8.39 -3.44 -24.84
N ILE A 667 8.23 -2.56 -23.85
CA ILE A 667 6.98 -2.47 -23.06
C ILE A 667 5.82 -1.96 -23.92
N TRP A 668 6.10 -1.03 -24.87
CA TRP A 668 5.09 -0.51 -25.78
C TRP A 668 4.37 -1.64 -26.54
N GLN A 669 5.04 -2.74 -26.88
CA GLN A 669 4.42 -3.88 -27.57
C GLN A 669 3.24 -4.50 -26.78
N LEU A 670 3.30 -4.48 -25.44
CA LEU A 670 2.20 -4.91 -24.58
C LEU A 670 1.12 -3.82 -24.44
N CYS A 671 1.53 -2.55 -24.58
CA CYS A 671 0.68 -1.37 -24.43
C CYS A 671 -0.08 -0.97 -25.71
N ASP A 672 0.39 -1.43 -26.87
CA ASP A 672 -0.13 -1.06 -28.18
C ASP A 672 -1.54 -1.63 -28.38
N ARG A 673 -2.48 -0.75 -28.71
CA ARG A 673 -3.88 -1.12 -28.98
C ARG A 673 -4.10 -1.51 -30.44
N SER A 674 -3.26 -0.98 -31.32
CA SER A 674 -3.39 -1.18 -32.77
C SER A 674 -2.86 -2.56 -33.19
N SER A 675 -1.86 -3.07 -32.47
CA SER A 675 -1.24 -4.36 -32.72
C SER A 675 -0.96 -5.09 -31.39
N PRO A 676 -1.99 -5.65 -30.73
CA PRO A 676 -1.82 -6.33 -29.46
C PRO A 676 -0.98 -7.60 -29.64
N VAL A 677 0.08 -7.74 -28.86
CA VAL A 677 0.94 -8.93 -28.83
C VAL A 677 0.43 -9.93 -27.78
N ASP A 678 0.53 -11.23 -28.05
CA ASP A 678 0.27 -12.27 -27.05
C ASP A 678 1.31 -12.18 -25.91
N PRO A 679 0.88 -12.04 -24.64
CA PRO A 679 1.81 -11.87 -23.53
C PRO A 679 2.79 -13.05 -23.32
N SER A 680 2.41 -14.26 -23.72
CA SER A 680 3.29 -15.45 -23.65
C SER A 680 4.40 -15.35 -24.68
N LEU A 681 4.03 -15.09 -25.93
CA LEU A 681 4.99 -14.98 -27.03
C LEU A 681 5.97 -13.82 -26.79
N TRP A 682 5.48 -12.70 -26.25
CA TRP A 682 6.31 -11.59 -25.84
C TRP A 682 7.33 -12.01 -24.77
N ALA A 683 6.90 -12.70 -23.71
CA ALA A 683 7.78 -13.13 -22.62
C ALA A 683 8.86 -14.13 -23.10
N ASP A 684 8.47 -15.07 -23.98
CA ASP A 684 9.40 -16.04 -24.58
C ASP A 684 10.41 -15.36 -25.52
N SER A 685 9.97 -14.35 -26.27
CA SER A 685 10.87 -13.53 -27.10
C SER A 685 11.85 -12.73 -26.26
N MET A 686 11.41 -12.15 -25.14
CA MET A 686 12.25 -11.36 -24.23
C MET A 686 13.28 -12.23 -23.49
N SER A 687 12.92 -13.47 -23.12
CA SER A 687 13.83 -14.40 -22.46
C SER A 687 14.89 -14.96 -23.41
N SER A 688 14.56 -15.08 -24.70
CA SER A 688 15.47 -15.57 -25.74
C SER A 688 16.42 -14.48 -26.28
N ASN A 689 16.17 -13.21 -25.98
CA ASN A 689 16.97 -12.10 -26.50
C ASN A 689 18.27 -11.92 -25.67
N PRO A 690 19.46 -12.12 -26.27
CA PRO A 690 20.73 -11.98 -25.56
C PRO A 690 21.04 -10.52 -25.18
N ASN A 691 20.46 -9.53 -25.88
CA ASN A 691 20.72 -8.10 -25.63
C ASN A 691 20.12 -7.57 -24.32
N THR A 692 19.19 -8.30 -23.69
CA THR A 692 18.61 -7.96 -22.38
C THR A 692 19.55 -8.27 -21.21
N PHE A 693 20.62 -9.03 -21.45
CA PHE A 693 21.53 -9.53 -20.41
C PHE A 693 22.75 -8.63 -20.16
N ASP A 694 22.98 -7.60 -20.99
CA ASP A 694 24.30 -6.94 -21.08
C ASP A 694 24.34 -5.46 -20.67
N GLN A 695 23.47 -5.02 -19.74
CA GLN A 695 23.55 -3.66 -19.16
C GLN A 695 23.47 -3.63 -17.63
N SER A 696 24.08 -4.61 -16.97
CA SER A 696 24.43 -4.50 -15.56
C SER A 696 25.89 -4.90 -15.34
N GLU A 697 26.83 -4.14 -15.89
CA GLU A 697 28.18 -4.03 -15.31
C GLU A 697 28.06 -3.35 -13.93
N LEU A 698 27.65 -4.15 -12.95
CA LEU A 698 28.01 -3.95 -11.56
C LEU A 698 28.53 -5.31 -11.10
N SER A 699 29.80 -5.57 -11.45
CA SER A 699 30.56 -6.62 -10.77
C SER A 699 30.51 -6.30 -9.28
N PHE A 700 30.00 -7.23 -8.49
CA PHE A 700 30.35 -7.26 -7.08
C PHE A 700 31.78 -7.77 -7.02
N ASP A 701 32.74 -6.84 -7.00
CA ASP A 701 34.13 -7.15 -6.68
C ASP A 701 34.15 -7.70 -5.25
N TRP A 702 34.45 -8.99 -5.13
CA TRP A 702 34.58 -9.69 -3.84
C TRP A 702 35.93 -9.41 -3.14
N ASP A 703 36.73 -8.47 -3.64
CA ASP A 703 38.15 -8.35 -3.30
C ASP A 703 38.55 -7.11 -2.50
N ASN A 704 37.62 -6.41 -1.81
CA ASN A 704 38.02 -5.33 -0.91
C ASN A 704 37.16 -5.27 0.36
N GLU A 705 37.47 -6.13 1.33
CA GLU A 705 37.35 -5.83 2.77
C GLU A 705 38.12 -6.89 3.56
N SER A 706 39.43 -6.62 3.74
CA SER A 706 40.30 -7.25 4.72
C SER A 706 40.18 -6.56 6.08
#